data_AF-A0A084G585-F1
#
_entry.id   AF-A0A084G585-F1
#
_cell.length_a   1.000
_cell.length_b   1.000
_cell.length_c   1.000
_cell.angle_alpha   90.00
_cell.angle_beta   90.00
_cell.angle_gamma   90.00
#
_symmetry.space_group_name_H-M   'P 1'
#
loop_
_entity.id
_entity.type
_entity.pdbx_description
1 polymer ?
#
loop_
_entity_poly.entity_id
_entity_poly.type
_entity_poly.pdbx_seq_one_letter_code
_entity_poly.pdbx_strand_id
1 'polypeptide(L)'
;MGQEVQQNGTVSGDAMKNENRCNGLNINLDIFSTSELLRVLQGVLGAAKVNEDDATQVHRWFFDPASLTPQAIEGFEADRARITLQDLCAKAEAKFQGEDDARHISLVTIGITFLRVIGRKGIQVQADELDLVWRIVRSALAVTPESKLRWAASRSAQGFLSVALCSLIKDGNIDELFRLHIWMPDGCRGNADFAVHSHQAFAQGWILAGEGKDTPYKVKPVTTIGEATHARYALGWTDSKDKGSTTYKTHQQSSTVVNTGDFMRAEKQNSTIQTRGISYTIPEASFHTSTVQPDVLHATFFFFDASRGFVMDAPVLGPKDAESFTQIRDPGGITPAELVSRVEAVRRWEVFMARGRYHMDRAEWEHALRELNSALHLCQSEKGFPNTQRYTSIVHGGLGNTYRRFGRYDQAESHLRKAMDGLGVSVERVEFSGELGVLYRHMNRVREARSAFSDQYETAKALGFDRPTCRAVGNLGMVYYQLFGETGDMGLLEKAIQCLNERIERARRLQDEEQSLDLGGGAKHRRRQGRTWEIIGLTRLSLCYSARNDNNAAIETASIAMDLTADSEDTTVVAVTRLFYGFALLKGGRRDEALQQFNPPYGCTPAMALCKEPSEEHRQYLRDLIDAGADLDLVDEHGYTALDYAVYSGDPKMEVLVLEGLRKVAGSTEEGIIQRQYESMLRKGYRELFQEELRPVLLDGGHNSIEKLRIRYAQELAKDKRKSDKFDQLKFLRYSEFVQFGKFPRSDDSMTETFTPGCEHSAGEYIVFVSYRWLKVANVTTSPDDQNNTQYNRVIAAVERLLQLHPDINPSRLSIWLDYACVDQEDPAKGVAALPMILAQCNAVVSLVDDEYYTRAWCSVEVMMVQTLKRSYYLHEWYEQTREDGDQELSKWTLRPGPMDMVITMADKRVTLEEDRAKTLFLERQARLLGTT
;
A
#
# COMPACT_ATOMS: atom_id res chain seq x y z
N MET A 1 -19.75 5.51 -8.30
CA MET A 1 -19.74 6.07 -6.93
C MET A 1 -19.15 5.08 -5.90
N GLY A 2 -18.15 4.29 -6.30
CA GLY A 2 -17.36 3.32 -5.55
C GLY A 2 -16.03 3.89 -5.06
N GLN A 3 -15.75 5.17 -5.33
CA GLN A 3 -14.71 5.93 -4.63
C GLN A 3 -15.07 6.25 -3.17
N GLU A 4 -16.30 5.99 -2.70
CA GLU A 4 -16.62 6.02 -1.25
C GLU A 4 -15.85 4.95 -0.45
N VAL A 5 -15.19 3.98 -1.11
CA VAL A 5 -14.31 2.98 -0.45
C VAL A 5 -12.82 3.34 -0.54
N GLN A 6 -12.45 4.42 -1.23
CA GLN A 6 -11.04 4.79 -1.41
C GLN A 6 -10.49 5.77 -0.36
N GLN A 7 -11.29 6.16 0.64
CA GLN A 7 -10.92 7.22 1.57
C GLN A 7 -11.34 6.95 3.04
N ASN A 8 -11.13 5.73 3.53
CA ASN A 8 -10.95 5.55 4.97
C ASN A 8 -9.48 5.86 5.27
N GLY A 9 -9.23 7.09 5.75
CA GLY A 9 -7.92 7.48 6.24
C GLY A 9 -7.56 6.68 7.49
N THR A 10 -6.82 5.59 7.32
CA THR A 10 -5.84 5.16 8.31
C THR A 10 -4.51 5.81 7.95
N VAL A 11 -4.08 6.76 8.78
CA VAL A 11 -2.70 7.23 8.84
C VAL A 11 -1.84 6.04 9.26
N SER A 12 -1.37 5.25 8.28
CA SER A 12 -0.44 4.13 8.49
C SER A 12 0.32 3.77 7.21
N GLY A 13 0.38 4.67 6.22
CA GLY A 13 1.05 4.42 4.93
C GLY A 13 2.54 4.75 4.89
N ASP A 14 3.08 5.45 5.89
CA ASP A 14 4.48 5.92 5.86
C ASP A 14 5.51 4.88 6.31
N ALA A 15 5.09 3.65 6.66
CA ALA A 15 6.01 2.63 7.17
C ALA A 15 6.78 1.83 6.09
N MET A 16 6.42 1.90 4.80
CA MET A 16 7.09 1.12 3.73
C MET A 16 7.77 1.96 2.64
N LYS A 17 7.73 3.30 2.71
CA LYS A 17 8.47 4.16 1.75
C LYS A 17 9.99 4.21 1.99
N ASN A 18 10.50 3.56 3.03
CA ASN A 18 11.92 3.61 3.42
C ASN A 18 12.74 2.36 3.08
N GLU A 19 12.22 1.39 2.31
CA GLU A 19 13.02 0.20 1.95
C GLU A 19 13.99 0.39 0.78
N ASN A 20 14.04 1.56 0.11
CA ASN A 20 15.00 1.78 -1.00
C ASN A 20 15.63 3.19 -1.02
N ARG A 21 15.98 3.72 0.17
CA ARG A 21 17.03 4.75 0.30
C ARG A 21 18.12 4.25 1.24
N CYS A 22 18.84 3.21 0.82
CA CYS A 22 20.19 2.98 1.31
C CYS A 22 21.09 4.11 0.79
N ASN A 23 21.05 5.26 1.45
CA ASN A 23 22.11 6.26 1.47
C ASN A 23 21.71 7.37 2.45
N GLY A 24 22.40 7.42 3.59
CA GLY A 24 22.54 8.66 4.37
C GLY A 24 22.19 8.58 5.85
N LEU A 25 23.09 7.98 6.65
CA LEU A 25 23.79 8.61 7.78
C LEU A 25 24.46 7.50 8.61
N ASN A 26 25.61 7.01 8.13
CA ASN A 26 26.56 6.29 8.98
C ASN A 26 27.11 7.30 9.99
N ILE A 27 26.37 7.56 11.07
CA ILE A 27 26.89 8.35 12.18
C ILE A 27 27.98 7.48 12.81
N ASN A 28 29.22 7.88 12.61
CA ASN A 28 30.42 7.22 13.10
C ASN A 28 30.40 7.27 14.64
N LEU A 29 29.79 6.27 15.29
CA LEU A 29 29.51 6.23 16.73
C LEU A 29 30.21 5.04 17.36
N ASP A 30 30.96 5.30 18.43
CA ASP A 30 31.48 4.25 19.29
C ASP A 30 30.34 3.84 20.23
N ILE A 31 29.72 2.69 19.94
CA ILE A 31 28.57 2.15 20.68
C ILE A 31 29.05 1.11 21.70
N PHE A 32 30.06 0.32 21.33
CA PHE A 32 30.47 -0.87 22.07
C PHE A 32 31.86 -0.68 22.68
N SER A 33 31.91 -0.05 23.84
CA SER A 33 33.12 -0.04 24.67
C SER A 33 33.07 -1.16 25.70
N THR A 34 34.24 -1.65 26.12
CA THR A 34 34.36 -2.69 27.16
C THR A 34 33.63 -2.31 28.45
N SER A 35 33.69 -1.04 28.87
CA SER A 35 33.01 -0.58 30.09
C SER A 35 31.49 -0.66 29.97
N GLU A 36 30.93 -0.30 28.81
CA GLU A 36 29.49 -0.37 28.56
C GLU A 36 28.99 -1.82 28.51
N LEU A 37 29.71 -2.70 27.81
CA LEU A 37 29.36 -4.12 27.70
C LEU A 37 29.42 -4.83 29.05
N LEU A 38 30.46 -4.60 29.86
CA LEU A 38 30.60 -5.24 31.16
C LEU A 38 29.56 -4.74 32.17
N ARG A 39 29.20 -3.45 32.12
CA ARG A 39 28.11 -2.91 32.96
C ARG A 39 26.78 -3.55 32.61
N VAL A 40 26.44 -3.66 31.33
CA VAL A 40 25.20 -4.30 30.90
C VAL A 40 25.23 -5.80 31.21
N LEU A 41 26.37 -6.48 31.04
CA LEU A 41 26.53 -7.89 31.38
C LEU A 41 26.14 -8.15 32.83
N GLN A 42 26.64 -7.34 33.77
CA GLN A 42 26.28 -7.46 35.19
C GLN A 42 24.76 -7.43 35.40
N GLY A 43 24.08 -6.47 34.77
CA GLY A 43 22.63 -6.36 34.88
C GLY A 43 21.87 -7.50 34.19
N VAL A 44 22.37 -8.01 33.07
CA VAL A 44 21.81 -9.17 32.35
C VAL A 44 21.91 -10.43 33.22
N LEU A 45 23.05 -10.69 33.86
CA LEU A 45 23.22 -11.82 34.77
C LEU A 45 22.25 -11.74 35.95
N GLY A 46 22.09 -10.54 36.53
CA GLY A 46 21.11 -10.28 37.59
C GLY A 46 19.66 -10.55 37.16
N ALA A 47 19.29 -10.15 35.94
CA ALA A 47 17.95 -10.38 35.39
C ALA A 47 17.69 -11.87 35.05
N ALA A 48 18.70 -12.57 34.56
CA ALA A 48 18.65 -13.99 34.22
C ALA A 48 18.87 -14.93 35.44
N LYS A 49 19.17 -14.37 36.62
CA LYS A 49 19.53 -15.09 37.86
C LYS A 49 20.68 -16.10 37.65
N VAL A 50 21.70 -15.66 36.91
CA VAL A 50 22.93 -16.43 36.65
C VAL A 50 24.05 -15.93 37.56
N ASN A 51 24.84 -16.85 38.11
CA ASN A 51 26.02 -16.50 38.91
C ASN A 51 27.14 -15.97 38.01
N GLU A 52 27.93 -15.00 38.49
CA GLU A 52 29.04 -14.42 37.70
C GLU A 52 30.05 -15.47 37.21
N ASP A 53 30.32 -16.50 38.03
CA ASP A 53 31.23 -17.59 37.69
C ASP A 53 30.82 -18.33 36.40
N ASP A 54 29.51 -18.51 36.19
CA ASP A 54 28.95 -19.18 35.00
C ASP A 54 29.09 -18.33 33.71
N ALA A 55 29.40 -17.04 33.84
CA ALA A 55 29.59 -16.12 32.72
C ALA A 55 31.05 -15.69 32.50
N THR A 56 32.01 -16.32 33.20
CA THR A 56 33.44 -15.98 33.16
C THR A 56 34.01 -15.87 31.74
N GLN A 57 33.60 -16.77 30.85
CA GLN A 57 34.07 -16.78 29.46
C GLN A 57 33.53 -15.61 28.63
N VAL A 58 32.29 -15.18 28.88
CA VAL A 58 31.69 -14.00 28.24
C VAL A 58 32.38 -12.74 28.76
N HIS A 59 32.61 -12.67 30.07
CA HIS A 59 33.34 -11.57 30.69
C HIS A 59 34.76 -11.42 30.11
N ARG A 60 35.52 -12.52 30.01
CA ARG A 60 36.86 -12.50 29.40
C ARG A 60 36.83 -12.07 27.94
N TRP A 61 35.82 -12.50 27.19
CA TRP A 61 35.69 -12.16 25.78
C TRP A 61 35.42 -10.66 25.58
N PHE A 62 34.51 -10.05 26.33
CA PHE A 62 34.27 -8.60 26.24
C PHE A 62 35.45 -7.74 26.73
N PHE A 63 36.30 -8.30 27.59
CA PHE A 63 37.51 -7.63 28.05
C PHE A 63 38.64 -7.66 27.01
N ASP A 64 38.63 -8.63 26.08
CA ASP A 64 39.63 -8.75 25.01
C ASP A 64 39.40 -7.69 23.93
N PRO A 65 40.34 -6.74 23.71
CA PRO A 65 40.22 -5.73 22.67
C PRO A 65 40.02 -6.30 21.26
N ALA A 66 40.55 -7.51 20.98
CA ALA A 66 40.39 -8.17 19.69
C ALA A 66 38.94 -8.60 19.41
N SER A 67 38.11 -8.72 20.44
CA SER A 67 36.68 -8.98 20.26
C SER A 67 35.96 -7.80 19.62
N LEU A 68 36.40 -6.57 19.90
CA LEU A 68 35.74 -5.31 19.51
C LEU A 68 36.29 -4.68 18.21
N THR A 69 37.34 -5.26 17.60
CA THR A 69 37.91 -4.77 16.33
C THR A 69 37.13 -5.29 15.11
N PRO A 70 36.84 -4.50 14.08
CA PRO A 70 36.21 -5.04 12.85
C PRO A 70 37.09 -6.09 12.16
N GLN A 71 36.49 -7.01 11.40
CA GLN A 71 37.26 -7.89 10.50
C GLN A 71 37.85 -7.05 9.34
N ALA A 72 39.13 -7.24 9.03
CA ALA A 72 39.76 -6.57 7.89
C ALA A 72 39.14 -7.09 6.58
N ILE A 73 38.54 -6.20 5.80
CA ILE A 73 38.09 -6.49 4.44
C ILE A 73 39.28 -6.20 3.51
N GLU A 74 39.68 -7.16 2.68
CA GLU A 74 40.74 -6.96 1.68
C GLU A 74 40.39 -5.76 0.78
N GLY A 75 41.21 -4.70 0.83
CA GLY A 75 41.09 -3.53 -0.03
C GLY A 75 40.59 -2.22 0.60
N PHE A 76 40.27 -2.17 1.90
CA PHE A 76 39.91 -0.93 2.61
C PHE A 76 40.85 -0.65 3.80
N GLU A 77 41.28 0.61 3.98
CA GLU A 77 42.09 1.04 5.13
C GLU A 77 41.37 0.73 6.46
N ALA A 78 41.95 -0.16 7.26
CA ALA A 78 41.39 -0.67 8.52
C ALA A 78 41.29 0.38 9.64
N ASP A 79 41.89 1.56 9.49
CA ASP A 79 42.08 2.54 10.57
C ASP A 79 40.84 3.37 10.94
N ARG A 80 39.68 3.15 10.31
CA ARG A 80 38.44 3.91 10.58
C ARG A 80 37.13 3.12 10.66
N ALA A 81 37.14 1.80 10.45
CA ALA A 81 35.92 1.00 10.57
C ALA A 81 35.56 0.82 12.07
N ARG A 82 34.31 1.09 12.45
CA ARG A 82 33.77 0.79 13.78
C ARG A 82 32.87 -0.43 13.69
N ILE A 83 32.87 -1.25 14.74
CA ILE A 83 32.09 -2.49 14.78
C ILE A 83 30.59 -2.20 14.83
N THR A 84 29.81 -2.78 13.91
CA THR A 84 28.35 -2.63 13.90
C THR A 84 27.68 -3.62 14.87
N LEU A 85 26.38 -3.42 15.13
CA LEU A 85 25.59 -4.37 15.92
C LEU A 85 25.62 -5.77 15.26
N GLN A 86 25.42 -5.82 13.95
CA GLN A 86 25.44 -7.06 13.15
C GLN A 86 26.80 -7.76 13.27
N ASP A 87 27.91 -7.03 13.12
CA ASP A 87 29.26 -7.60 13.19
C ASP A 87 29.57 -8.20 14.57
N LEU A 88 29.25 -7.48 15.64
CA LEU A 88 29.53 -7.94 17.00
C LEU A 88 28.64 -9.14 17.37
N CYS A 89 27.39 -9.16 16.91
CA CYS A 89 26.52 -10.33 17.06
C CYS A 89 27.06 -11.54 16.30
N ALA A 90 27.49 -11.39 15.05
CA ALA A 90 28.07 -12.49 14.27
C ALA A 90 29.33 -13.06 14.92
N LYS A 91 30.19 -12.19 15.47
CA LYS A 91 31.35 -12.61 16.25
C LYS A 91 30.99 -13.37 17.52
N ALA A 92 29.97 -12.91 18.26
CA ALA A 92 29.50 -13.61 19.46
C ALA A 92 28.95 -15.00 19.11
N GLU A 93 28.16 -15.10 18.03
CA GLU A 93 27.64 -16.38 17.54
C GLU A 93 28.77 -17.35 17.17
N ALA A 94 29.78 -16.89 16.43
CA ALA A 94 30.93 -17.71 16.07
C ALA A 94 31.76 -18.12 17.30
N LYS A 95 31.95 -17.20 18.26
CA LYS A 95 32.78 -17.44 19.45
C LYS A 95 32.17 -18.50 20.38
N PHE A 96 30.86 -18.46 20.59
CA PHE A 96 30.15 -19.32 21.54
C PHE A 96 29.34 -20.40 20.83
N GLN A 97 29.77 -20.83 19.64
CA GLN A 97 29.14 -21.91 18.91
C GLN A 97 29.19 -23.21 19.74
N GLY A 98 28.03 -23.80 20.02
CA GLY A 98 27.90 -24.98 20.88
C GLY A 98 27.79 -24.69 22.39
N GLU A 99 27.86 -23.42 22.79
CA GLU A 99 27.74 -22.98 24.20
C GLU A 99 26.53 -22.04 24.36
N ASP A 100 25.32 -22.61 24.33
CA ASP A 100 24.07 -21.84 24.20
C ASP A 100 23.85 -20.78 25.29
N ASP A 101 24.16 -21.07 26.55
CA ASP A 101 23.96 -20.09 27.63
C ASP A 101 24.87 -18.87 27.46
N ALA A 102 26.15 -19.07 27.16
CA ALA A 102 27.09 -17.97 26.95
C ALA A 102 26.82 -17.19 25.67
N ARG A 103 26.36 -17.89 24.62
CA ARG A 103 25.88 -17.27 23.39
C ARG A 103 24.68 -16.36 23.67
N HIS A 104 23.67 -16.81 24.42
CA HIS A 104 22.52 -15.99 24.77
C HIS A 104 22.88 -14.81 25.68
N ILE A 105 23.71 -15.03 26.72
CA ILE A 105 24.15 -13.96 27.63
C ILE A 105 24.90 -12.87 26.85
N SER A 106 25.86 -13.25 26.01
CA SER A 106 26.65 -12.29 25.22
C SER A 106 25.77 -11.51 24.24
N LEU A 107 24.89 -12.18 23.48
CA LEU A 107 24.02 -11.52 22.52
C LEU A 107 23.04 -10.55 23.20
N VAL A 108 22.37 -10.95 24.29
CA VAL A 108 21.46 -10.05 25.02
C VAL A 108 22.22 -8.85 25.57
N THR A 109 23.43 -9.05 26.10
CA THR A 109 24.30 -7.97 26.55
C THR A 109 24.59 -6.97 25.42
N ILE A 110 24.95 -7.45 24.23
CA ILE A 110 25.21 -6.62 23.05
C ILE A 110 23.96 -5.84 22.65
N GLY A 111 22.82 -6.50 22.51
CA GLY A 111 21.56 -5.86 22.09
C GLY A 111 21.05 -4.80 23.06
N ILE A 112 21.13 -5.06 24.37
CA ILE A 112 20.75 -4.08 25.40
C ILE A 112 21.75 -2.92 25.45
N THR A 113 23.06 -3.19 25.29
CA THR A 113 24.08 -2.13 25.21
C THR A 113 23.82 -1.19 24.04
N PHE A 114 23.48 -1.74 22.87
CA PHE A 114 23.11 -0.97 21.70
C PHE A 114 21.93 -0.02 21.97
N LEU A 115 20.78 -0.55 22.43
CA LEU A 115 19.59 0.27 22.71
C LEU A 115 19.85 1.32 23.79
N ARG A 116 20.63 0.97 24.82
CA ARG A 116 21.01 1.87 25.90
C ARG A 116 21.80 3.08 25.39
N VAL A 117 22.86 2.83 24.62
CA VAL A 117 23.74 3.90 24.13
C VAL A 117 23.04 4.76 23.07
N ILE A 118 22.33 4.13 22.13
CA ILE A 118 21.54 4.85 21.11
C ILE A 118 20.44 5.69 21.75
N GLY A 119 19.72 5.13 22.72
CA GLY A 119 18.67 5.83 23.47
C GLY A 119 19.19 7.06 24.21
N ARG A 120 20.35 6.97 24.88
CA ARG A 120 20.98 8.12 25.56
C ARG A 120 21.46 9.20 24.60
N LYS A 121 21.83 8.84 23.37
CA LYS A 121 22.22 9.78 22.32
C LYS A 121 21.02 10.41 21.61
N GLY A 122 19.79 9.97 21.91
CA GLY A 122 18.57 10.48 21.28
C GLY A 122 18.43 10.10 19.81
N ILE A 123 19.13 9.06 19.36
CA ILE A 123 19.14 8.60 17.97
C ILE A 123 17.99 7.61 17.77
N GLN A 124 17.28 7.74 16.64
CA GLN A 124 16.21 6.82 16.27
C GLN A 124 16.79 5.48 15.78
N VAL A 125 16.30 4.38 16.34
CA VAL A 125 16.68 3.01 15.96
C VAL A 125 15.99 2.63 14.65
N GLN A 126 16.71 2.04 13.71
CA GLN A 126 16.13 1.55 12.46
C GLN A 126 15.32 0.27 12.70
N ALA A 127 14.36 -0.02 11.81
CA ALA A 127 13.44 -1.14 11.99
C ALA A 127 14.17 -2.50 11.98
N ASP A 128 15.18 -2.67 11.12
CA ASP A 128 16.01 -3.87 11.01
C ASP A 128 16.92 -4.08 12.23
N GLU A 129 17.46 -2.99 12.79
CA GLU A 129 18.23 -3.01 14.04
C GLU A 129 17.36 -3.44 15.22
N LEU A 130 16.16 -2.87 15.36
CA LEU A 130 15.22 -3.24 16.41
C LEU A 130 14.75 -4.69 16.26
N ASP A 131 14.54 -5.15 15.03
CA ASP A 131 14.19 -6.54 14.71
C ASP A 131 15.34 -7.52 15.04
N LEU A 132 16.59 -7.13 14.84
CA LEU A 132 17.76 -7.90 15.29
C LEU A 132 17.81 -8.01 16.82
N VAL A 133 17.63 -6.90 17.55
CA VAL A 133 17.59 -6.93 19.03
C VAL A 133 16.43 -7.80 19.53
N TRP A 134 15.26 -7.71 18.90
CA TRP A 134 14.13 -8.58 19.22
C TRP A 134 14.46 -10.06 18.99
N ARG A 135 15.06 -10.44 17.86
CA ARG A 135 15.46 -11.83 17.58
C ARG A 135 16.41 -12.38 18.65
N ILE A 136 17.36 -11.57 19.09
CA ILE A 136 18.31 -11.90 20.16
C ILE A 136 17.57 -12.19 21.47
N VAL A 137 16.74 -11.25 21.92
CA VAL A 137 16.01 -11.39 23.19
C VAL A 137 15.03 -12.55 23.14
N ARG A 138 14.30 -12.72 22.03
CA ARG A 138 13.38 -13.83 21.82
C ARG A 138 14.08 -15.18 21.98
N SER A 139 15.24 -15.36 21.33
CA SER A 139 16.02 -16.61 21.43
C SER A 139 16.47 -16.89 22.86
N ALA A 140 16.96 -15.86 23.57
CA ALA A 140 17.40 -16.00 24.96
C ALA A 140 16.26 -16.27 25.96
N LEU A 141 15.05 -15.77 25.68
CA LEU A 141 13.86 -16.03 26.52
C LEU A 141 13.15 -17.35 26.17
N ALA A 142 13.41 -17.93 25.00
CA ALA A 142 12.87 -19.20 24.54
C ALA A 142 13.76 -20.42 24.88
N VAL A 143 14.69 -20.26 25.84
CA VAL A 143 15.65 -21.29 26.25
C VAL A 143 14.97 -22.53 26.82
N THR A 144 15.63 -23.68 26.65
CA THR A 144 15.13 -24.97 27.11
C THR A 144 15.28 -25.13 28.64
N PRO A 145 14.57 -26.08 29.27
CA PRO A 145 14.69 -26.33 30.71
C PRO A 145 16.11 -26.63 31.19
N GLU A 146 16.97 -27.18 30.32
CA GLU A 146 18.36 -27.55 30.62
C GLU A 146 19.31 -26.34 30.68
N SER A 147 18.92 -25.20 30.10
CA SER A 147 19.66 -23.94 30.21
C SER A 147 19.87 -23.56 31.68
N LYS A 148 20.95 -22.84 32.02
CA LYS A 148 21.13 -22.22 33.34
C LYS A 148 20.40 -20.88 33.48
N LEU A 149 19.89 -20.31 32.38
CA LEU A 149 19.19 -19.04 32.37
C LEU A 149 17.80 -19.19 33.02
N ARG A 150 17.48 -18.32 33.98
CA ARG A 150 16.25 -18.38 34.79
C ARG A 150 15.48 -17.06 34.72
N TRP A 151 15.05 -16.73 33.51
CA TRP A 151 14.16 -15.61 33.26
C TRP A 151 12.81 -15.82 33.96
N ALA A 152 12.26 -14.75 34.54
CA ALA A 152 10.98 -14.80 35.23
C ALA A 152 10.04 -13.72 34.71
N ALA A 153 8.81 -14.13 34.40
CA ALA A 153 7.70 -13.21 34.17
C ALA A 153 7.10 -12.76 35.50
N SER A 154 6.62 -11.53 35.55
CA SER A 154 5.86 -10.97 36.67
C SER A 154 4.76 -10.07 36.14
N ARG A 155 3.63 -9.97 36.84
CA ARG A 155 2.59 -9.01 36.48
C ARG A 155 2.85 -7.66 37.13
N SER A 156 2.56 -6.57 36.45
CA SER A 156 2.73 -5.21 36.96
C SER A 156 1.48 -4.73 37.71
N ALA A 157 1.60 -3.60 38.41
CA ALA A 157 0.44 -2.93 39.01
C ALA A 157 -0.58 -2.44 37.96
N GLN A 158 -0.15 -2.24 36.71
CA GLN A 158 -1.02 -1.86 35.59
C GLN A 158 -1.58 -3.08 34.85
N GLY A 159 -1.29 -4.30 35.30
CA GLY A 159 -1.84 -5.53 34.76
C GLY A 159 -1.07 -6.15 33.60
N PHE A 160 -0.08 -5.47 32.99
CA PHE A 160 0.79 -6.07 31.97
C PHE A 160 1.81 -7.05 32.56
N LEU A 161 2.31 -7.97 31.75
CA LEU A 161 3.39 -8.88 32.10
C LEU A 161 4.74 -8.25 31.78
N SER A 162 5.73 -8.48 32.64
CA SER A 162 7.08 -7.94 32.52
C SER A 162 8.11 -9.04 32.69
N VAL A 163 9.08 -9.08 31.80
CA VAL A 163 10.30 -9.91 31.93
C VAL A 163 11.49 -8.95 32.03
N ALA A 164 12.30 -9.09 33.10
CA ALA A 164 13.52 -8.30 33.24
C ALA A 164 14.59 -8.81 32.27
N LEU A 165 15.28 -7.89 31.57
CA LEU A 165 16.35 -8.19 30.62
C LEU A 165 17.71 -7.70 31.13
N CYS A 166 17.72 -6.59 31.88
CA CYS A 166 18.89 -6.07 32.58
C CYS A 166 18.41 -5.38 33.87
N SER A 167 19.07 -5.65 35.00
CA SER A 167 18.72 -5.10 36.29
C SER A 167 19.95 -4.62 37.07
N LEU A 168 20.18 -3.31 37.08
CA LEU A 168 21.21 -2.65 37.88
C LEU A 168 20.55 -1.81 38.97
N ILE A 169 20.89 -2.11 40.22
CA ILE A 169 20.35 -1.45 41.42
C ILE A 169 21.52 -0.87 42.22
N LYS A 170 21.39 0.39 42.64
CA LYS A 170 22.39 1.10 43.42
C LYS A 170 21.76 1.68 44.67
N ASP A 171 22.30 1.34 45.85
CA ASP A 171 21.82 1.79 47.16
C ASP A 171 20.31 1.54 47.38
N GLY A 172 19.79 0.44 46.82
CA GLY A 172 18.38 0.09 46.92
C GLY A 172 17.44 0.81 45.95
N ASN A 173 17.98 1.69 45.10
CA ASN A 173 17.27 2.43 44.07
C ASN A 173 17.56 1.91 42.67
N ILE A 174 16.65 2.20 41.74
CA ILE A 174 16.83 1.93 40.32
C ILE A 174 18.04 2.72 39.81
N ASP A 175 19.06 2.02 39.31
CA ASP A 175 20.15 2.64 38.54
C ASP A 175 19.78 2.53 37.05
N GLU A 176 19.65 1.30 36.55
CA GLU A 176 19.20 1.03 35.19
C GLU A 176 18.36 -0.26 35.14
N LEU A 177 17.20 -0.23 34.48
CA LEU A 177 16.38 -1.43 34.26
C LEU A 177 15.93 -1.51 32.81
N PHE A 178 16.19 -2.63 32.14
CA PHE A 178 15.53 -2.97 30.88
C PHE A 178 14.51 -4.09 31.11
N ARG A 179 13.31 -3.90 30.56
CA ARG A 179 12.20 -4.83 30.68
C ARG A 179 11.50 -5.01 29.34
N LEU A 180 11.01 -6.22 29.12
CA LEU A 180 10.02 -6.50 28.09
C LEU A 180 8.63 -6.40 28.72
N HIS A 181 7.87 -5.37 28.36
CA HIS A 181 6.48 -5.18 28.79
C HIS A 181 5.54 -5.78 27.75
N ILE A 182 4.59 -6.61 28.18
CA ILE A 182 3.63 -7.31 27.32
C ILE A 182 2.23 -7.21 27.93
N TRP A 183 1.35 -6.48 27.27
CA TRP A 183 -0.08 -6.49 27.55
C TRP A 183 -0.71 -7.65 26.79
N MET A 184 -1.31 -8.58 27.53
CA MET A 184 -1.94 -9.78 26.98
C MET A 184 -3.46 -9.59 26.89
N PRO A 185 -4.18 -10.12 25.89
CA PRO A 185 -5.64 -10.11 25.89
C PRO A 185 -6.22 -11.20 26.81
N ASP A 186 -5.86 -11.15 28.09
CA ASP A 186 -6.16 -12.16 29.11
C ASP A 186 -7.19 -11.68 30.15
N GLY A 187 -7.79 -10.50 29.94
CA GLY A 187 -8.74 -9.88 30.87
C GLY A 187 -8.09 -9.28 32.13
N CYS A 188 -6.79 -9.45 32.32
CA CYS A 188 -6.07 -8.94 33.48
C CYS A 188 -5.50 -7.55 33.14
N ARG A 189 -6.26 -6.50 33.49
CA ARG A 189 -5.86 -5.10 33.36
C ARG A 189 -5.77 -4.44 34.75
N GLY A 190 -4.93 -3.43 34.88
CA GLY A 190 -4.85 -2.61 36.08
C GLY A 190 -6.15 -1.87 36.34
N ASN A 191 -6.40 -1.51 37.60
CA ASN A 191 -7.56 -0.72 37.97
C ASN A 191 -7.49 0.67 37.31
N ALA A 192 -8.53 1.03 36.55
CA ALA A 192 -8.61 2.29 35.82
C ALA A 192 -8.53 3.52 36.76
N ASP A 193 -9.04 3.39 37.99
CA ASP A 193 -9.00 4.47 38.99
C ASP A 193 -7.58 4.84 39.43
N PHE A 194 -6.62 3.94 39.26
CA PHE A 194 -5.21 4.10 39.63
C PHE A 194 -4.28 4.10 38.40
N ALA A 195 -4.80 4.37 37.21
CA ALA A 195 -4.03 4.30 35.96
C ALA A 195 -3.03 5.46 35.79
N VAL A 196 -3.30 6.63 36.39
CA VAL A 196 -2.46 7.83 36.28
C VAL A 196 -1.30 7.69 37.27
N HIS A 197 -0.08 7.56 36.74
CA HIS A 197 1.10 7.29 37.56
C HIS A 197 2.32 8.03 37.01
N SER A 198 3.37 8.09 37.82
CA SER A 198 4.67 8.61 37.43
C SER A 198 5.76 7.56 37.62
N HIS A 199 6.97 7.82 37.11
CA HIS A 199 8.12 6.95 37.26
C HIS A 199 9.21 7.60 38.11
N GLN A 200 9.93 6.78 38.88
CA GLN A 200 11.10 7.24 39.66
C GLN A 200 12.23 7.67 38.73
N ALA A 201 12.52 6.91 37.67
CA ALA A 201 13.56 7.21 36.70
C ALA A 201 12.96 7.64 35.37
N PHE A 202 13.75 8.37 34.57
CA PHE A 202 13.45 8.60 33.16
C PHE A 202 13.19 7.27 32.45
N ALA A 203 12.14 7.23 31.62
CA ALA A 203 11.73 6.04 30.89
C ALA A 203 11.77 6.22 29.38
N GLN A 204 12.14 5.16 28.67
CA GLN A 204 12.14 5.11 27.21
C GLN A 204 11.56 3.77 26.72
N GLY A 205 10.63 3.84 25.77
CA GLY A 205 9.98 2.68 25.18
C GLY A 205 10.28 2.51 23.70
N TRP A 206 10.45 1.28 23.23
CA TRP A 206 10.50 0.89 21.82
C TRP A 206 9.41 -0.16 21.54
N ILE A 207 8.46 0.17 20.67
CA ILE A 207 7.30 -0.71 20.40
C ILE A 207 7.71 -1.88 19.50
N LEU A 208 7.45 -3.09 19.98
CA LEU A 208 7.74 -4.34 19.29
C LEU A 208 6.53 -4.92 18.57
N ALA A 209 5.34 -4.78 19.13
CA ALA A 209 4.11 -5.33 18.57
C ALA A 209 2.89 -4.57 19.11
N GLY A 210 1.84 -4.48 18.32
CA GLY A 210 0.58 -3.87 18.67
C GLY A 210 0.61 -2.35 18.72
N GLU A 211 -0.52 -1.79 19.10
CA GLU A 211 -0.74 -0.35 19.27
C GLU A 211 -0.93 -0.03 20.75
N GLY A 212 -0.25 1.00 21.23
CA GLY A 212 -0.41 1.54 22.57
C GLY A 212 -0.62 3.05 22.50
N LYS A 213 -1.36 3.59 23.45
CA LYS A 213 -1.63 5.03 23.56
C LYS A 213 -1.09 5.56 24.86
N ASP A 214 -0.17 6.51 24.77
CA ASP A 214 0.36 7.23 25.92
C ASP A 214 -0.39 8.57 26.08
N THR A 215 -0.74 8.92 27.32
CA THR A 215 -1.44 10.17 27.63
C THR A 215 -0.78 10.87 28.81
N PRO A 216 -0.12 12.01 28.60
CA PRO A 216 0.43 12.80 29.68
C PRO A 216 -0.64 13.58 30.44
N TYR A 217 -0.36 13.91 31.70
CA TYR A 217 -1.20 14.72 32.56
C TYR A 217 -0.39 15.86 33.18
N LYS A 218 -0.98 17.05 33.17
CA LYS A 218 -0.49 18.17 33.97
C LYS A 218 -1.14 18.09 35.35
N VAL A 219 -0.35 17.85 36.37
CA VAL A 219 -0.84 17.63 37.74
C VAL A 219 -0.38 18.75 38.65
N LYS A 220 -1.30 19.29 39.46
CA LYS A 220 -1.02 20.32 40.46
C LYS A 220 -1.69 19.99 41.80
N PRO A 221 -1.06 20.30 42.95
CA PRO A 221 -1.71 20.18 44.24
C PRO A 221 -2.83 21.22 44.39
N VAL A 222 -3.89 20.86 45.12
CA VAL A 222 -5.01 21.74 45.47
C VAL A 222 -5.36 21.57 46.96
N THR A 223 -5.99 22.58 47.55
CA THR A 223 -6.30 22.60 49.00
C THR A 223 -7.71 22.14 49.33
N THR A 224 -8.60 22.03 48.34
CA THR A 224 -10.02 21.67 48.57
C THR A 224 -10.43 20.44 47.77
N ILE A 225 -11.30 19.61 48.35
CA ILE A 225 -11.81 18.39 47.71
C ILE A 225 -12.69 18.68 46.47
N GLY A 226 -13.30 19.87 46.44
CA GLY A 226 -14.12 20.34 45.32
C GLY A 226 -13.33 20.68 44.07
N GLU A 227 -12.10 21.18 44.23
CA GLU A 227 -11.18 21.46 43.11
C GLU A 227 -10.37 20.23 42.68
N ALA A 228 -10.36 19.19 43.53
CA ALA A 228 -9.59 17.97 43.34
C ALA A 228 -10.26 17.02 42.34
N THR A 229 -9.45 16.52 41.42
CA THR A 229 -9.83 15.41 40.53
C THR A 229 -9.48 14.05 41.14
N HIS A 230 -8.38 13.98 41.89
CA HIS A 230 -7.79 12.75 42.43
C HIS A 230 -7.15 13.04 43.80
N ALA A 231 -6.85 12.00 44.58
CA ALA A 231 -5.89 12.08 45.68
C ALA A 231 -4.54 11.51 45.25
N ARG A 232 -3.47 11.94 45.92
CA ARG A 232 -2.12 11.36 45.79
C ARG A 232 -2.03 10.10 46.64
N TYR A 233 -1.42 9.07 46.07
CA TYR A 233 -1.12 7.83 46.77
C TYR A 233 0.39 7.57 46.75
N ALA A 234 0.91 7.13 47.89
CA ALA A 234 2.28 6.66 48.04
C ALA A 234 2.31 5.11 47.99
N LEU A 235 3.44 4.56 47.55
CA LEU A 235 3.65 3.11 47.53
C LEU A 235 3.81 2.57 48.96
N GLY A 236 2.90 1.71 49.39
CA GLY A 236 2.97 0.96 50.64
C GLY A 236 3.53 -0.44 50.39
N TRP A 237 4.81 -0.67 50.70
CA TRP A 237 5.42 -1.99 50.55
C TRP A 237 5.08 -2.89 51.75
N THR A 238 3.98 -3.66 51.67
CA THR A 238 3.59 -4.63 52.72
C THR A 238 3.92 -6.06 52.29
N ASP A 239 5.18 -6.48 52.49
CA ASP A 239 5.47 -7.90 52.76
C ASP A 239 5.64 -8.04 54.27
N SER A 240 5.03 -9.07 54.84
CA SER A 240 4.80 -9.30 56.27
C SER A 240 6.05 -9.46 57.17
N LYS A 241 7.25 -9.09 56.70
CA LYS A 241 8.50 -9.15 57.48
C LYS A 241 9.29 -7.84 57.59
N ASP A 242 9.02 -6.81 56.78
CA ASP A 242 9.72 -5.52 56.86
C ASP A 242 8.75 -4.35 56.77
N LYS A 243 8.34 -3.80 57.92
CA LYS A 243 7.59 -2.55 57.97
C LYS A 243 8.55 -1.38 57.77
N GLY A 244 8.39 -0.62 56.68
CA GLY A 244 9.01 0.71 56.51
C GLY A 244 10.22 0.80 55.55
N SER A 245 10.47 -0.21 54.73
CA SER A 245 11.57 -0.17 53.74
C SER A 245 11.12 0.51 52.44
N THR A 246 11.81 1.58 52.02
CA THR A 246 11.63 2.27 50.72
C THR A 246 12.38 1.60 49.57
N THR A 247 13.01 0.45 49.82
CA THR A 247 13.95 -0.22 48.93
C THR A 247 13.22 -0.98 47.81
N TYR A 248 13.66 -0.79 46.57
CA TYR A 248 13.10 -1.44 45.39
C TYR A 248 13.28 -2.98 45.42
N LYS A 249 12.25 -3.75 45.06
CA LYS A 249 12.31 -5.23 44.93
C LYS A 249 11.86 -5.70 43.54
N THR A 250 12.66 -6.56 42.91
CA THR A 250 12.46 -7.04 41.53
C THR A 250 11.28 -8.03 41.39
N HIS A 251 10.87 -8.70 42.46
CA HIS A 251 9.76 -9.67 42.48
C HIS A 251 8.85 -9.41 43.69
N GLN A 252 7.65 -8.90 43.46
CA GLN A 252 6.65 -8.63 44.50
C GLN A 252 5.35 -9.34 44.17
N GLN A 253 4.72 -9.95 45.18
CA GLN A 253 3.48 -10.72 45.01
C GLN A 253 2.24 -9.80 44.91
N SER A 254 2.31 -8.61 45.47
CA SER A 254 1.30 -7.57 45.35
C SER A 254 1.95 -6.18 45.43
N SER A 255 1.21 -5.14 45.05
CA SER A 255 1.59 -3.75 45.30
C SER A 255 0.41 -3.01 45.91
N THR A 256 0.64 -2.39 47.07
CA THR A 256 -0.35 -1.58 47.77
C THR A 256 -0.01 -0.12 47.60
N VAL A 257 -0.99 0.71 47.25
CA VAL A 257 -0.90 2.17 47.29
C VAL A 257 -1.76 2.68 48.42
N VAL A 258 -1.26 3.66 49.18
CA VAL A 258 -1.94 4.24 50.35
C VAL A 258 -2.12 5.73 50.14
N ASN A 259 -3.32 6.23 50.40
CA ASN A 259 -3.70 7.63 50.22
C ASN A 259 -2.87 8.50 51.18
N THR A 260 -2.24 9.56 50.66
CA THR A 260 -1.42 10.48 51.47
C THR A 260 -2.24 11.58 52.13
N GLY A 261 -3.50 11.75 51.73
CA GLY A 261 -4.36 12.87 52.11
C GLY A 261 -4.17 14.13 51.25
N ASP A 262 -3.22 14.12 50.31
CA ASP A 262 -2.98 15.27 49.42
C ASP A 262 -3.92 15.24 48.21
N PHE A 263 -4.60 16.36 47.97
CA PHE A 263 -5.51 16.50 46.84
C PHE A 263 -4.80 17.03 45.59
N MET A 264 -5.12 16.42 44.44
CA MET A 264 -4.49 16.71 43.16
C MET A 264 -5.53 17.02 42.06
N ARG A 265 -5.21 18.04 41.24
CA ARG A 265 -5.91 18.34 40.00
C ARG A 265 -5.06 17.88 38.82
N ALA A 266 -5.59 16.92 38.06
CA ALA A 266 -4.96 16.32 36.89
C ALA A 266 -5.69 16.76 35.63
N GLU A 267 -4.97 17.40 34.73
CA GLU A 267 -5.48 17.90 33.44
C GLU A 267 -4.86 17.08 32.31
N LYS A 268 -5.72 16.29 31.63
CA LYS A 268 -5.33 15.43 30.51
C LYS A 268 -4.73 16.27 29.37
N GLN A 269 -3.57 15.87 28.88
CA GLN A 269 -2.91 16.48 27.73
C GLN A 269 -3.17 15.66 26.45
N ASN A 270 -2.64 16.13 25.32
CA ASN A 270 -2.75 15.42 24.04
C ASN A 270 -2.10 14.03 24.14
N SER A 271 -2.87 13.01 23.77
CA SER A 271 -2.39 11.64 23.72
C SER A 271 -1.63 11.35 22.43
N THR A 272 -0.66 10.44 22.50
CA THR A 272 0.11 9.96 21.34
C THR A 272 -0.13 8.47 21.14
N ILE A 273 -0.48 8.07 19.91
CA ILE A 273 -0.59 6.67 19.50
C ILE A 273 0.79 6.20 19.04
N GLN A 274 1.22 5.04 19.55
CA GLN A 274 2.52 4.43 19.29
C GLN A 274 2.32 3.05 18.69
N THR A 275 2.92 2.80 17.54
CA THR A 275 2.87 1.51 16.81
C THR A 275 4.27 0.91 16.67
N ARG A 276 4.36 -0.35 16.20
CA ARG A 276 5.61 -1.07 15.98
C ARG A 276 6.66 -0.23 15.24
N GLY A 277 7.89 -0.21 15.77
CA GLY A 277 9.02 0.54 15.23
C GLY A 277 9.17 1.96 15.78
N ILE A 278 8.16 2.51 16.47
CA ILE A 278 8.25 3.83 17.09
C ILE A 278 8.91 3.74 18.47
N SER A 279 9.66 4.79 18.85
CA SER A 279 10.20 4.97 20.20
C SER A 279 9.66 6.25 20.85
N TYR A 280 9.52 6.24 22.17
CA TYR A 280 9.01 7.37 22.95
C TYR A 280 9.69 7.47 24.32
N THR A 281 9.56 8.62 24.96
CA THR A 281 10.18 8.89 26.26
C THR A 281 9.17 9.47 27.24
N ILE A 282 9.37 9.19 28.53
CA ILE A 282 8.59 9.71 29.64
C ILE A 282 9.61 10.21 30.68
N PRO A 283 9.68 11.52 30.95
CA PRO A 283 10.57 12.05 31.98
C PRO A 283 10.21 11.53 33.37
N GLU A 284 11.18 11.55 34.28
CA GLU A 284 10.94 11.23 35.69
C GLU A 284 9.86 12.13 36.30
N ALA A 285 9.13 11.62 37.28
CA ALA A 285 8.03 12.31 37.97
C ALA A 285 6.86 12.80 37.06
N SER A 286 6.92 12.57 35.75
CA SER A 286 5.86 13.00 34.83
C SER A 286 4.67 12.05 34.92
N PHE A 287 3.48 12.60 35.15
CA PHE A 287 2.27 11.80 35.24
C PHE A 287 1.75 11.45 33.85
N HIS A 288 1.46 10.17 33.65
CA HIS A 288 0.91 9.66 32.41
C HIS A 288 0.03 8.42 32.62
N THR A 289 -0.68 8.03 31.57
CA THR A 289 -1.37 6.73 31.47
C THR A 289 -0.97 6.05 30.18
N SER A 290 -0.57 4.79 30.25
CA SER A 290 -0.41 3.93 29.07
C SER A 290 -1.67 3.07 28.91
N THR A 291 -2.32 3.18 27.75
CA THR A 291 -3.59 2.52 27.45
C THR A 291 -3.46 1.63 26.23
N VAL A 292 -3.94 0.39 26.35
CA VAL A 292 -3.96 -0.63 25.30
C VAL A 292 -5.36 -1.24 25.27
N GLN A 293 -5.90 -1.53 24.09
CA GLN A 293 -7.21 -2.17 24.00
C GLN A 293 -7.21 -3.52 24.76
N PRO A 294 -8.28 -3.87 25.50
CA PRO A 294 -8.30 -5.07 26.33
C PRO A 294 -8.11 -6.39 25.57
N ASP A 295 -8.42 -6.39 24.28
CA ASP A 295 -8.53 -7.55 23.40
C ASP A 295 -7.36 -7.68 22.41
N VAL A 296 -6.34 -6.82 22.52
CA VAL A 296 -5.11 -6.89 21.69
C VAL A 296 -3.87 -7.20 22.53
N LEU A 297 -2.85 -7.76 21.87
CA LEU A 297 -1.51 -7.84 22.42
C LEU A 297 -0.73 -6.56 22.11
N HIS A 298 0.01 -6.04 23.09
CA HIS A 298 0.97 -4.95 22.89
C HIS A 298 2.29 -5.27 23.60
N ALA A 299 3.42 -5.12 22.92
CA ALA A 299 4.74 -5.43 23.45
C ALA A 299 5.73 -4.29 23.24
N THR A 300 6.53 -4.00 24.26
CA THR A 300 7.48 -2.87 24.28
C THR A 300 8.75 -3.24 25.04
N PHE A 301 9.92 -2.92 24.49
CA PHE A 301 11.13 -2.81 25.31
C PHE A 301 11.09 -1.49 26.07
N PHE A 302 11.25 -1.55 27.39
CA PHE A 302 11.11 -0.42 28.28
C PHE A 302 12.35 -0.26 29.14
N PHE A 303 13.00 0.91 29.05
CA PHE A 303 14.25 1.24 29.71
C PHE A 303 14.04 2.34 30.73
N PHE A 304 14.33 2.05 32.00
CA PHE A 304 14.43 3.03 33.07
C PHE A 304 15.90 3.42 33.28
N ASP A 305 16.19 4.72 33.24
CA ASP A 305 17.54 5.27 33.24
C ASP A 305 17.69 6.41 34.27
N ALA A 306 18.18 6.10 35.47
CA ALA A 306 18.31 7.09 36.53
C ALA A 306 19.35 8.17 36.21
N SER A 307 20.30 7.92 35.29
CA SER A 307 21.30 8.93 34.91
C SER A 307 20.70 10.07 34.07
N ARG A 308 19.51 9.88 33.49
CA ARG A 308 18.77 10.91 32.73
C ARG A 308 17.69 11.61 33.55
N GLY A 309 17.57 11.28 34.84
CA GLY A 309 16.59 11.85 35.76
C GLY A 309 16.13 10.79 36.76
N PHE A 310 16.13 11.16 38.05
CA PHE A 310 15.67 10.28 39.12
C PHE A 310 15.02 11.08 40.26
N VAL A 311 13.86 10.60 40.73
CA VAL A 311 13.18 11.07 41.93
C VAL A 311 12.90 9.90 42.87
N MET A 312 13.00 10.15 44.18
CA MET A 312 12.72 9.14 45.19
C MET A 312 11.25 8.73 45.21
N ASP A 313 10.34 9.71 45.05
CA ASP A 313 8.91 9.50 45.18
C ASP A 313 8.23 9.59 43.80
N ALA A 314 7.62 8.48 43.38
CA ALA A 314 6.89 8.34 42.12
C ALA A 314 5.42 8.04 42.43
N PRO A 315 4.63 9.07 42.76
CA PRO A 315 3.25 8.90 43.20
C PRO A 315 2.35 8.36 42.10
N VAL A 316 1.26 7.73 42.54
CA VAL A 316 0.10 7.32 41.74
C VAL A 316 -1.07 8.22 42.14
N LEU A 317 -1.92 8.59 41.19
CA LEU A 317 -3.17 9.27 41.49
C LEU A 317 -4.30 8.25 41.54
N GLY A 318 -5.23 8.45 42.47
CA GLY A 318 -6.37 7.56 42.69
C GLY A 318 -7.63 8.29 43.16
N PRO A 319 -8.68 7.55 43.55
CA PRO A 319 -9.91 8.11 44.10
C PRO A 319 -9.65 9.03 45.29
N LYS A 320 -10.50 10.05 45.49
CA LYS A 320 -10.31 11.02 46.58
C LYS A 320 -10.51 10.43 47.98
N ASP A 321 -11.40 9.45 48.08
CA ASP A 321 -11.94 8.97 49.35
C ASP A 321 -11.49 7.54 49.72
N ALA A 322 -10.74 6.86 48.85
CA ALA A 322 -10.24 5.51 49.15
C ALA A 322 -8.99 5.59 50.04
N GLU A 323 -8.88 4.73 51.06
CA GLU A 323 -7.73 4.74 51.97
C GLU A 323 -6.50 4.06 51.35
N SER A 324 -6.70 2.94 50.66
CA SER A 324 -5.64 2.19 49.99
C SER A 324 -6.20 1.26 48.93
N PHE A 325 -5.33 0.78 48.05
CA PHE A 325 -5.66 -0.23 47.03
C PHE A 325 -4.50 -1.20 46.85
N THR A 326 -4.81 -2.50 46.79
CA THR A 326 -3.81 -3.56 46.60
C THR A 326 -4.07 -4.29 45.28
N GLN A 327 -3.07 -4.28 44.40
CA GLN A 327 -3.08 -5.04 43.15
C GLN A 327 -2.28 -6.34 43.31
N ILE A 328 -2.90 -7.47 42.98
CA ILE A 328 -2.22 -8.78 42.92
C ILE A 328 -1.38 -8.86 41.63
N ARG A 329 -0.14 -9.38 41.75
CA ARG A 329 0.88 -9.37 40.69
C ARG A 329 1.26 -10.76 40.17
N ASP A 330 0.33 -11.70 40.26
CA ASP A 330 0.50 -13.07 39.76
C ASP A 330 0.58 -13.10 38.21
N PRO A 331 1.67 -13.64 37.62
CA PRO A 331 1.74 -13.84 36.18
C PRO A 331 0.79 -14.94 35.67
N GLY A 332 0.19 -15.76 36.53
CA GLY A 332 -0.75 -16.81 36.14
C GLY A 332 -0.07 -18.01 35.48
N GLY A 333 1.18 -18.28 35.86
CA GLY A 333 1.96 -19.43 35.38
C GLY A 333 2.53 -19.32 33.95
N ILE A 334 2.26 -18.23 33.23
CA ILE A 334 2.80 -18.04 31.88
C ILE A 334 4.32 -17.88 31.89
N THR A 335 4.99 -18.60 31.00
CA THR A 335 6.45 -18.60 30.89
C THR A 335 6.96 -17.47 29.98
N PRO A 336 8.22 -17.00 30.15
CA PRO A 336 8.84 -16.08 29.20
C PRO A 336 8.88 -16.62 27.76
N ALA A 337 9.07 -17.93 27.58
CA ALA A 337 9.08 -18.59 26.27
C ALA A 337 7.71 -18.47 25.56
N GLU A 338 6.61 -18.75 26.28
CA GLU A 338 5.26 -18.57 25.74
C GLU A 338 4.96 -17.10 25.42
N LEU A 339 5.43 -16.17 26.26
CA LEU A 339 5.27 -14.74 26.02
C LEU A 339 5.93 -14.29 24.72
N VAL A 340 7.20 -14.62 24.52
CA VAL A 340 7.92 -14.18 23.31
C VAL A 340 7.42 -14.88 22.04
N SER A 341 6.95 -16.14 22.15
CA SER A 341 6.26 -16.84 21.05
C SER A 341 4.98 -16.10 20.63
N ARG A 342 4.17 -15.65 21.60
CA ARG A 342 2.94 -14.88 21.33
C ARG A 342 3.22 -13.50 20.72
N VAL A 343 4.24 -12.79 21.21
CA VAL A 343 4.69 -11.53 20.63
C VAL A 343 5.14 -11.74 19.18
N GLU A 344 5.92 -12.78 18.92
CA GLU A 344 6.40 -13.12 17.57
C GLU A 344 5.25 -13.47 16.62
N ALA A 345 4.26 -14.22 17.09
CA ALA A 345 3.08 -14.56 16.28
C ALA A 345 2.32 -13.29 15.84
N VAL A 346 2.10 -12.34 16.75
CA VAL A 346 1.45 -11.06 16.43
C VAL A 346 2.32 -10.21 15.50
N ARG A 347 3.64 -10.17 15.69
CA ARG A 347 4.56 -9.46 14.78
C ARG A 347 4.50 -10.01 13.35
N ARG A 348 4.54 -11.34 13.20
CA ARG A 348 4.39 -12.00 11.89
C ARG A 348 3.04 -11.70 11.26
N TRP A 349 1.97 -11.72 12.05
CA TRP A 349 0.65 -11.34 11.59
C TRP A 349 0.60 -9.88 11.09
N GLU A 350 1.18 -8.94 11.83
CA GLU A 350 1.26 -7.52 11.41
C GLU A 350 2.01 -7.34 10.10
N VAL A 351 3.09 -8.11 9.88
CA VAL A 351 3.84 -8.09 8.61
C VAL A 351 2.96 -8.56 7.46
N PHE A 352 2.29 -9.70 7.60
CA PHE A 352 1.36 -10.19 6.56
C PHE A 352 0.22 -9.20 6.30
N MET A 353 -0.35 -8.61 7.35
CA MET A 353 -1.43 -7.62 7.20
C MET A 353 -0.94 -6.33 6.54
N ALA A 354 0.27 -5.86 6.85
CA ALA A 354 0.87 -4.69 6.24
C ALA A 354 1.17 -4.92 4.75
N ARG A 355 1.76 -6.07 4.39
CA ARG A 355 1.98 -6.45 2.98
C ARG A 355 0.67 -6.65 2.22
N GLY A 356 -0.31 -7.27 2.86
CA GLY A 356 -1.66 -7.40 2.31
C GLY A 356 -2.28 -6.05 1.98
N ARG A 357 -2.20 -5.08 2.90
CA ARG A 357 -2.64 -3.69 2.66
C ARG A 357 -1.84 -3.01 1.54
N TYR A 358 -0.51 -3.14 1.57
CA TYR A 358 0.37 -2.61 0.52
C TYR A 358 -0.05 -3.07 -0.88
N HIS A 359 -0.32 -4.37 -1.04
CA HIS A 359 -0.79 -4.93 -2.31
C HIS A 359 -2.21 -4.46 -2.66
N MET A 360 -3.13 -4.35 -1.69
CA MET A 360 -4.48 -3.82 -1.93
C MET A 360 -4.46 -2.37 -2.41
N ASP A 361 -3.61 -1.52 -1.83
CA ASP A 361 -3.49 -0.11 -2.19
C ASP A 361 -2.98 0.07 -3.63
N ARG A 362 -2.23 -0.92 -4.13
CA ARG A 362 -1.70 -0.98 -5.51
C ARG A 362 -2.57 -1.80 -6.46
N ALA A 363 -3.74 -2.27 -6.01
CA ALA A 363 -4.62 -3.16 -6.75
C ALA A 363 -3.99 -4.51 -7.18
N GLU A 364 -2.95 -4.95 -6.48
CA GLU A 364 -2.26 -6.23 -6.68
C GLU A 364 -3.01 -7.37 -5.93
N TRP A 365 -4.26 -7.63 -6.33
CA TRP A 365 -5.21 -8.41 -5.54
C TRP A 365 -4.78 -9.85 -5.22
N GLU A 366 -4.10 -10.55 -6.14
CA GLU A 366 -3.63 -11.92 -5.90
C GLU A 366 -2.55 -11.98 -4.82
N HIS A 367 -1.63 -11.01 -4.83
CA HIS A 367 -0.62 -10.87 -3.80
C HIS A 367 -1.25 -10.52 -2.45
N ALA A 368 -2.23 -9.60 -2.44
CA ALA A 368 -2.99 -9.30 -1.24
C ALA A 368 -3.69 -10.54 -0.66
N LEU A 369 -4.35 -11.35 -1.51
CA LEU A 369 -4.99 -12.60 -1.08
C LEU A 369 -3.97 -13.59 -0.50
N ARG A 370 -2.77 -13.71 -1.07
CA ARG A 370 -1.72 -14.60 -0.55
C ARG A 370 -1.28 -14.17 0.86
N GLU A 371 -0.98 -12.89 1.05
CA GLU A 371 -0.53 -12.38 2.35
C GLU A 371 -1.64 -12.51 3.41
N LEU A 372 -2.89 -12.19 3.07
CA LEU A 372 -4.03 -12.34 3.98
C LEU A 372 -4.32 -13.81 4.33
N ASN A 373 -4.18 -14.74 3.38
CA ASN A 373 -4.33 -16.17 3.67
C ASN A 373 -3.19 -16.68 4.57
N SER A 374 -1.96 -16.18 4.40
CA SER A 374 -0.84 -16.47 5.30
C SER A 374 -1.13 -15.97 6.73
N ALA A 375 -1.69 -14.77 6.87
CA ALA A 375 -2.14 -14.24 8.17
C ALA A 375 -3.24 -15.10 8.80
N LEU A 376 -4.23 -15.53 8.01
CA LEU A 376 -5.32 -16.39 8.47
C LEU A 376 -4.79 -17.75 8.95
N HIS A 377 -3.91 -18.37 8.15
CA HIS A 377 -3.31 -19.64 8.50
C HIS A 377 -2.51 -19.53 9.81
N LEU A 378 -1.72 -18.47 9.98
CA LEU A 378 -0.95 -18.22 11.20
C LEU A 378 -1.86 -18.14 12.44
N CYS A 379 -2.97 -17.41 12.37
CA CYS A 379 -3.92 -17.32 13.48
C CYS A 379 -4.55 -18.68 13.84
N GLN A 380 -4.72 -19.57 12.86
CA GLN A 380 -5.39 -20.87 13.02
C GLN A 380 -4.43 -21.99 13.44
N SER A 381 -3.17 -21.96 12.99
CA SER A 381 -2.19 -23.03 13.21
C SER A 381 -1.30 -22.81 14.43
N GLU A 382 -1.06 -21.56 14.82
CA GLU A 382 -0.18 -21.24 15.95
C GLU A 382 -0.88 -21.52 17.30
N LYS A 383 -0.34 -22.45 18.07
CA LYS A 383 -0.87 -22.82 19.38
C LYS A 383 -0.75 -21.63 20.34
N GLY A 384 -1.87 -21.18 20.90
CA GLY A 384 -1.89 -20.09 21.87
C GLY A 384 -1.78 -18.70 21.25
N PHE A 385 -2.08 -18.55 19.96
CA PHE A 385 -2.19 -17.25 19.29
C PHE A 385 -3.08 -16.28 20.12
N PRO A 386 -2.64 -15.04 20.41
CA PRO A 386 -3.39 -14.11 21.24
C PRO A 386 -4.73 -13.75 20.60
N ASN A 387 -5.83 -13.95 21.33
CA ASN A 387 -7.19 -13.61 20.89
C ASN A 387 -7.47 -13.97 19.41
N THR A 388 -7.35 -15.26 19.08
CA THR A 388 -7.53 -15.76 17.72
C THR A 388 -8.78 -15.20 17.04
N GLN A 389 -9.91 -15.09 17.75
CA GLN A 389 -11.17 -14.58 17.19
C GLN A 389 -11.05 -13.15 16.65
N ARG A 390 -10.44 -12.22 17.38
CA ARG A 390 -10.29 -10.83 16.93
C ARG A 390 -9.38 -10.74 15.70
N TYR A 391 -8.22 -11.40 15.75
CA TYR A 391 -7.25 -11.31 14.66
C TYR A 391 -7.75 -12.04 13.40
N THR A 392 -8.45 -13.18 13.51
CA THR A 392 -9.08 -13.83 12.35
C THR A 392 -10.22 -13.00 11.78
N SER A 393 -11.00 -12.31 12.62
CA SER A 393 -12.04 -11.38 12.20
C SER A 393 -11.46 -10.26 11.32
N ILE A 394 -10.37 -9.62 11.75
CA ILE A 394 -9.68 -8.58 10.97
C ILE A 394 -9.17 -9.12 9.62
N VAL A 395 -8.58 -10.32 9.61
CA VAL A 395 -8.09 -10.95 8.37
C VAL A 395 -9.26 -11.26 7.42
N HIS A 396 -10.36 -11.78 7.94
CA HIS A 396 -11.57 -12.03 7.16
C HIS A 396 -12.18 -10.75 6.60
N GLY A 397 -12.15 -9.64 7.35
CA GLY A 397 -12.54 -8.32 6.84
C GLY A 397 -11.70 -7.89 5.64
N GLY A 398 -10.37 -8.05 5.75
CA GLY A 398 -9.43 -7.82 4.65
C GLY A 398 -9.72 -8.70 3.42
N LEU A 399 -9.88 -10.02 3.61
CA LEU A 399 -10.21 -10.95 2.53
C LEU A 399 -11.54 -10.60 1.87
N GLY A 400 -12.55 -10.25 2.66
CA GLY A 400 -13.86 -9.83 2.20
C GLY A 400 -13.80 -8.61 1.30
N ASN A 401 -13.07 -7.58 1.71
CA ASN A 401 -12.84 -6.38 0.90
C ASN A 401 -12.09 -6.73 -0.40
N THR A 402 -11.02 -7.51 -0.33
CA THR A 402 -10.24 -7.93 -1.51
C THR A 402 -11.09 -8.71 -2.51
N TYR A 403 -11.85 -9.71 -2.07
CA TYR A 403 -12.73 -10.47 -2.95
C TYR A 403 -13.83 -9.62 -3.59
N ARG A 404 -14.37 -8.63 -2.86
CA ARG A 404 -15.35 -7.69 -3.42
C ARG A 404 -14.74 -6.86 -4.55
N ARG A 405 -13.51 -6.37 -4.36
CA ARG A 405 -12.77 -5.63 -5.39
C ARG A 405 -12.40 -6.50 -6.59
N PHE A 406 -12.24 -7.80 -6.35
CA PHE A 406 -12.02 -8.81 -7.38
C PHE A 406 -13.32 -9.29 -8.08
N GLY A 407 -14.47 -8.69 -7.77
CA GLY A 407 -15.78 -9.06 -8.34
C GLY A 407 -16.33 -10.40 -7.86
N ARG A 408 -15.66 -11.07 -6.90
CA ARG A 408 -16.06 -12.39 -6.37
C ARG A 408 -16.97 -12.24 -5.17
N TYR A 409 -18.20 -11.82 -5.43
CA TYR A 409 -19.13 -11.37 -4.40
C TYR A 409 -19.53 -12.45 -3.39
N ASP A 410 -19.70 -13.71 -3.79
CA ASP A 410 -20.03 -14.80 -2.86
C ASP A 410 -18.91 -15.08 -1.84
N GLN A 411 -17.65 -15.04 -2.31
CA GLN A 411 -16.49 -15.19 -1.43
C GLN A 411 -16.36 -13.99 -0.49
N ALA A 412 -16.60 -12.78 -1.02
CA ALA A 412 -16.61 -11.55 -0.24
C ALA A 412 -17.64 -11.61 0.89
N GLU A 413 -18.87 -12.02 0.60
CA GLU A 413 -19.94 -12.16 1.60
C GLU A 413 -19.55 -13.18 2.68
N SER A 414 -19.07 -14.36 2.28
CA SER A 414 -18.67 -15.41 3.22
C SER A 414 -17.62 -14.91 4.21
N HIS A 415 -16.61 -14.19 3.71
CA HIS A 415 -15.57 -13.63 4.56
C HIS A 415 -16.05 -12.46 5.43
N LEU A 416 -16.82 -11.52 4.89
CA LEU A 416 -17.36 -10.39 5.67
C LEU A 416 -18.30 -10.86 6.79
N ARG A 417 -19.13 -11.89 6.53
CA ARG A 417 -19.99 -12.48 7.58
C ARG A 417 -19.16 -13.14 8.69
N LYS A 418 -18.10 -13.87 8.35
CA LYS A 418 -17.15 -14.42 9.34
C LYS A 418 -16.41 -13.32 10.10
N ALA A 419 -16.08 -12.22 9.43
CA ALA A 419 -15.43 -11.08 10.06
C ALA A 419 -16.33 -10.43 11.13
N MET A 420 -17.64 -10.40 10.89
CA MET A 420 -18.62 -9.83 11.82
C MET A 420 -19.05 -10.79 12.94
N ASP A 421 -18.73 -12.08 12.85
CA ASP A 421 -19.20 -13.07 13.81
C ASP A 421 -18.62 -12.84 15.21
N GLY A 422 -19.51 -12.69 16.18
CA GLY A 422 -19.16 -12.38 17.57
C GLY A 422 -18.63 -10.97 17.84
N LEU A 423 -18.62 -10.06 16.86
CA LEU A 423 -18.26 -8.65 17.10
C LEU A 423 -19.41 -7.90 17.80
N GLY A 424 -19.11 -7.25 18.92
CA GLY A 424 -20.00 -6.28 19.56
C GLY A 424 -19.95 -4.90 18.89
N VAL A 425 -20.24 -3.84 19.66
CA VAL A 425 -20.07 -2.46 19.20
C VAL A 425 -18.57 -2.17 19.09
N SER A 426 -18.03 -2.13 17.87
CA SER A 426 -16.60 -1.89 17.62
C SER A 426 -16.34 -1.18 16.30
N VAL A 427 -15.12 -0.67 16.13
CA VAL A 427 -14.66 -0.01 14.89
C VAL A 427 -14.75 -0.98 13.70
N GLU A 428 -14.33 -2.22 13.91
CA GLU A 428 -14.32 -3.27 12.89
C GLU A 428 -15.73 -3.61 12.42
N ARG A 429 -16.72 -3.64 13.34
CA ARG A 429 -18.12 -3.85 12.96
C ARG A 429 -18.66 -2.72 12.08
N VAL A 430 -18.30 -1.46 12.35
CA VAL A 430 -18.67 -0.32 11.49
C VAL A 430 -18.08 -0.47 10.08
N GLU A 431 -16.83 -0.92 9.98
CA GLU A 431 -16.19 -1.11 8.68
C GLU A 431 -16.81 -2.26 7.89
N PHE A 432 -16.93 -3.45 8.50
CA PHE A 432 -17.38 -4.64 7.80
C PHE A 432 -18.87 -4.58 7.42
N SER A 433 -19.72 -4.01 8.27
CA SER A 433 -21.14 -3.78 7.94
C SER A 433 -21.29 -2.81 6.77
N GLY A 434 -20.45 -1.77 6.68
CA GLY A 434 -20.42 -0.86 5.54
C GLY A 434 -20.02 -1.55 4.23
N GLU A 435 -18.95 -2.35 4.27
CA GLU A 435 -18.50 -3.11 3.09
C GLU A 435 -19.53 -4.16 2.65
N LEU A 436 -20.19 -4.81 3.61
CA LEU A 436 -21.26 -5.76 3.35
C LEU A 436 -22.49 -5.08 2.74
N GLY A 437 -22.83 -3.87 3.20
CA GLY A 437 -23.91 -3.07 2.62
C GLY A 437 -23.64 -2.68 1.16
N VAL A 438 -22.41 -2.26 0.84
CA VAL A 438 -21.99 -1.95 -0.54
C VAL A 438 -22.05 -3.21 -1.40
N LEU A 439 -21.53 -4.34 -0.89
CA LEU A 439 -21.58 -5.63 -1.56
C LEU A 439 -23.02 -6.03 -1.92
N TYR A 440 -23.96 -5.94 -0.96
CA TYR A 440 -25.36 -6.26 -1.20
C TYR A 440 -26.03 -5.33 -2.22
N ARG A 441 -25.71 -4.03 -2.22
CA ARG A 441 -26.22 -3.12 -3.26
C ARG A 441 -25.72 -3.52 -4.65
N HIS A 442 -24.45 -3.90 -4.78
CA HIS A 442 -23.89 -4.35 -6.07
C HIS A 442 -24.55 -5.65 -6.56
N MET A 443 -24.91 -6.55 -5.63
CA MET A 443 -25.68 -7.76 -5.93
C MET A 443 -27.18 -7.53 -6.09
N ASN A 444 -27.65 -6.28 -6.06
CA ASN A 444 -29.07 -5.91 -6.08
C ASN A 444 -29.91 -6.56 -4.95
N ARG A 445 -29.28 -6.90 -3.82
CA ARG A 445 -29.91 -7.46 -2.61
C ARG A 445 -30.28 -6.33 -1.64
N VAL A 446 -31.18 -5.46 -2.09
CA VAL A 446 -31.46 -4.15 -1.47
C VAL A 446 -31.93 -4.27 0.00
N ARG A 447 -32.73 -5.29 0.33
CA ARG A 447 -33.20 -5.52 1.72
C ARG A 447 -32.06 -5.88 2.68
N GLU A 448 -31.06 -6.63 2.22
CA GLU A 448 -29.90 -7.00 3.03
C GLU A 448 -28.91 -5.84 3.14
N ALA A 449 -28.76 -5.05 2.07
CA ALA A 449 -28.03 -3.79 2.12
C ALA A 449 -28.60 -2.85 3.18
N ARG A 450 -29.93 -2.76 3.28
CA ARG A 450 -30.61 -1.99 4.34
C ARG A 450 -30.17 -2.45 5.73
N SER A 451 -30.21 -3.77 5.98
CA SER A 451 -29.83 -4.34 7.27
C SER A 451 -28.37 -4.02 7.61
N ALA A 452 -27.47 -4.16 6.65
CA ALA A 452 -26.05 -3.93 6.84
C ALA A 452 -25.74 -2.43 7.09
N PHE A 453 -26.31 -1.51 6.30
CA PHE A 453 -26.11 -0.08 6.55
C PHE A 453 -26.82 0.44 7.81
N SER A 454 -27.92 -0.17 8.22
CA SER A 454 -28.54 0.10 9.53
C SER A 454 -27.61 -0.30 10.67
N ASP A 455 -27.01 -1.50 10.60
CA ASP A 455 -26.02 -1.95 11.58
C ASP A 455 -24.81 -1.01 11.63
N GLN A 456 -24.32 -0.57 10.46
CA GLN A 456 -23.25 0.42 10.36
C GLN A 456 -23.63 1.74 11.05
N TYR A 457 -24.81 2.28 10.72
CA TYR A 457 -25.28 3.57 11.25
C TYR A 457 -25.42 3.53 12.76
N GLU A 458 -26.11 2.53 13.30
CA GLU A 458 -26.34 2.42 14.75
C GLU A 458 -25.04 2.17 15.52
N THR A 459 -24.15 1.31 15.00
CA THR A 459 -22.86 1.06 15.62
C THR A 459 -21.97 2.30 15.60
N ALA A 460 -21.90 3.01 14.48
CA ALA A 460 -21.11 4.23 14.36
C ALA A 460 -21.63 5.35 15.27
N LYS A 461 -22.96 5.48 15.38
CA LYS A 461 -23.61 6.45 16.26
C LYS A 461 -23.35 6.13 17.74
N ALA A 462 -23.40 4.86 18.13
CA ALA A 462 -23.06 4.41 19.49
C ALA A 462 -21.60 4.72 19.86
N LEU A 463 -20.69 4.69 18.88
CA LEU A 463 -19.27 5.04 19.05
C LEU A 463 -18.99 6.55 18.95
N GLY A 464 -19.97 7.38 18.59
CA GLY A 464 -19.76 8.81 18.32
C GLY A 464 -18.92 9.08 17.06
N PHE A 465 -18.94 8.16 16.09
CA PHE A 465 -18.16 8.27 14.86
C PHE A 465 -18.96 8.97 13.76
N ASP A 466 -18.85 10.31 13.68
CA ASP A 466 -19.67 11.11 12.77
C ASP A 466 -19.41 10.84 11.29
N ARG A 467 -18.17 10.55 10.89
CA ARG A 467 -17.82 10.24 9.48
C ARG A 467 -18.47 8.95 8.97
N PRO A 468 -18.25 7.77 9.59
CA PRO A 468 -18.98 6.55 9.23
C PRO A 468 -20.49 6.70 9.32
N THR A 469 -21.00 7.46 10.30
CA THR A 469 -22.44 7.74 10.41
C THR A 469 -22.95 8.51 9.18
N CYS A 470 -22.24 9.53 8.73
CA CYS A 470 -22.56 10.30 7.52
C CYS A 470 -22.54 9.42 6.26
N ARG A 471 -21.55 8.53 6.12
CA ARG A 471 -21.49 7.55 5.02
C ARG A 471 -22.67 6.58 5.06
N ALA A 472 -22.98 6.02 6.22
CA ALA A 472 -24.03 5.03 6.41
C ALA A 472 -25.43 5.61 6.10
N VAL A 473 -25.75 6.80 6.65
CA VAL A 473 -27.05 7.44 6.41
C VAL A 473 -27.24 7.83 4.95
N GLY A 474 -26.18 8.26 4.28
CA GLY A 474 -26.20 8.54 2.85
C GLY A 474 -26.46 7.31 1.96
N ASN A 475 -25.99 6.14 2.39
CA ASN A 475 -26.25 4.88 1.71
C ASN A 475 -27.62 4.30 2.05
N LEU A 476 -28.10 4.46 3.29
CA LEU A 476 -29.48 4.17 3.67
C LEU A 476 -30.48 4.98 2.84
N GLY A 477 -30.20 6.26 2.57
CA GLY A 477 -31.03 7.11 1.71
C GLY A 477 -31.26 6.49 0.32
N MET A 478 -30.18 6.00 -0.31
CA MET A 478 -30.30 5.32 -1.61
C MET A 478 -30.99 3.97 -1.51
N VAL A 479 -30.74 3.20 -0.46
CA VAL A 479 -31.43 1.92 -0.24
C VAL A 479 -32.93 2.14 -0.10
N TYR A 480 -33.37 3.16 0.64
CA TYR A 480 -34.78 3.51 0.75
C TYR A 480 -35.37 3.97 -0.58
N TYR A 481 -34.63 4.77 -1.36
CA TYR A 481 -35.04 5.16 -2.72
C TYR A 481 -35.21 3.95 -3.65
N GLN A 482 -34.27 2.99 -3.61
CA GLN A 482 -34.35 1.74 -4.39
C GLN A 482 -35.57 0.89 -3.98
N LEU A 483 -35.81 0.72 -2.68
CA LEU A 483 -36.98 0.00 -2.19
C LEU A 483 -38.30 0.71 -2.55
N PHE A 484 -38.31 2.05 -2.57
CA PHE A 484 -39.43 2.81 -3.12
C PHE A 484 -39.65 2.47 -4.60
N GLY A 485 -38.60 2.42 -5.43
CA GLY A 485 -38.71 2.00 -6.83
C GLY A 485 -39.30 0.59 -7.01
N GLU A 486 -38.99 -0.34 -6.10
CA GLU A 486 -39.55 -1.71 -6.12
C GLU A 486 -41.02 -1.79 -5.67
N THR A 487 -41.46 -0.92 -4.75
CA THR A 487 -42.73 -1.08 -4.02
C THR A 487 -43.76 0.01 -4.29
N GLY A 488 -43.33 1.18 -4.73
CA GLY A 488 -44.14 2.40 -4.82
C GLY A 488 -44.51 3.04 -3.47
N ASP A 489 -43.96 2.55 -2.35
CA ASP A 489 -44.30 3.05 -1.02
C ASP A 489 -43.69 4.43 -0.75
N MET A 490 -44.55 5.46 -0.75
CA MET A 490 -44.16 6.84 -0.49
C MET A 490 -43.51 7.05 0.88
N GLY A 491 -43.81 6.21 1.88
CA GLY A 491 -43.15 6.28 3.19
C GLY A 491 -41.66 5.91 3.12
N LEU A 492 -41.26 5.08 2.15
CA LEU A 492 -39.84 4.80 1.89
C LEU A 492 -39.16 5.98 1.19
N LEU A 493 -39.87 6.66 0.28
CA LEU A 493 -39.35 7.87 -0.37
C LEU A 493 -39.13 9.01 0.64
N GLU A 494 -40.05 9.18 1.59
CA GLU A 494 -39.90 10.14 2.70
C GLU A 494 -38.69 9.83 3.58
N LYS A 495 -38.47 8.54 3.90
CA LYS A 495 -37.26 8.10 4.63
C LYS A 495 -35.98 8.36 3.83
N ALA A 496 -36.00 8.14 2.52
CA ALA A 496 -34.86 8.44 1.65
C ALA A 496 -34.49 9.93 1.73
N ILE A 497 -35.48 10.82 1.62
CA ILE A 497 -35.31 12.28 1.75
C ILE A 497 -34.75 12.63 3.14
N GLN A 498 -35.30 12.07 4.21
CA GLN A 498 -34.83 12.32 5.57
C GLN A 498 -33.35 11.93 5.74
N CYS A 499 -32.97 10.73 5.30
CA CYS A 499 -31.59 10.26 5.38
C CYS A 499 -30.63 11.14 4.56
N LEU A 500 -31.04 11.59 3.38
CA LEU A 500 -30.19 12.44 2.52
C LEU A 500 -30.05 13.86 3.08
N ASN A 501 -31.09 14.43 3.69
CA ASN A 501 -30.98 15.69 4.43
C ASN A 501 -30.03 15.55 5.64
N GLU A 502 -30.15 14.48 6.43
CA GLU A 502 -29.21 14.22 7.54
C GLU A 502 -27.76 14.09 7.03
N ARG A 503 -27.55 13.41 5.88
CA ARG A 503 -26.22 13.33 5.24
C ARG A 503 -25.67 14.72 4.93
N ILE A 504 -26.46 15.59 4.31
CA ILE A 504 -26.05 16.95 3.92
C ILE A 504 -25.68 17.78 5.17
N GLU A 505 -26.53 17.76 6.20
CA GLU A 505 -26.28 18.49 7.45
C GLU A 505 -25.00 18.01 8.16
N ARG A 506 -24.77 16.70 8.22
CA ARG A 506 -23.55 16.12 8.78
C ARG A 506 -22.32 16.49 7.95
N ALA A 507 -22.41 16.40 6.63
CA ALA A 507 -21.33 16.75 5.73
C ALA A 507 -20.90 18.22 5.86
N ARG A 508 -21.86 19.14 6.05
CA ARG A 508 -21.60 20.56 6.34
C ARG A 508 -20.89 20.76 7.68
N ARG A 509 -21.41 20.15 8.76
CA ARG A 509 -20.77 20.23 10.09
C ARG A 509 -19.32 19.73 10.08
N LEU A 510 -19.05 18.61 9.40
CA LEU A 510 -17.70 18.07 9.25
C LEU A 510 -16.75 19.03 8.50
N GLN A 511 -17.26 19.87 7.60
CA GLN A 511 -16.47 20.89 6.93
C GLN A 511 -16.14 22.06 7.87
N ASP A 512 -17.13 22.51 8.66
CA ASP A 512 -16.99 23.62 9.60
C ASP A 512 -16.01 23.29 10.75
N GLU A 513 -16.12 22.09 11.32
CA GLU A 513 -15.22 21.61 12.37
C GLU A 513 -13.75 21.62 11.90
N GLU A 514 -13.48 21.17 10.68
CA GLU A 514 -12.14 21.15 10.08
C GLU A 514 -11.69 22.53 9.56
N GLN A 515 -12.57 23.54 9.53
CA GLN A 515 -12.19 24.93 9.31
C GLN A 515 -11.62 25.59 10.57
N SER A 516 -12.07 25.15 11.74
CA SER A 516 -11.62 25.69 13.03
C SER A 516 -10.26 25.16 13.51
N LEU A 517 -9.75 24.07 12.91
CA LEU A 517 -8.58 23.30 13.38
C LEU A 517 -7.30 23.52 12.55
N ASP A 518 -7.12 24.72 11.96
CA ASP A 518 -6.17 25.02 10.88
C ASP A 518 -4.66 24.83 11.20
N LEU A 519 -4.20 23.57 11.28
CA LEU A 519 -2.79 23.17 11.35
C LEU A 519 -2.57 21.76 10.72
N GLY A 520 -2.65 21.62 9.39
CA GLY A 520 -2.06 20.46 8.68
C GLY A 520 -2.79 19.92 7.44
N GLY A 521 -2.06 19.18 6.58
CA GLY A 521 -2.57 18.62 5.31
C GLY A 521 -3.73 17.61 5.45
N GLY A 522 -3.86 16.96 6.62
CA GLY A 522 -4.99 16.06 6.92
C GLY A 522 -6.35 16.78 7.01
N ALA A 523 -6.38 18.03 7.48
CA ALA A 523 -7.61 18.81 7.59
C ALA A 523 -8.16 19.18 6.20
N LYS A 524 -7.28 19.53 5.25
CA LYS A 524 -7.65 19.80 3.85
C LYS A 524 -8.29 18.59 3.17
N HIS A 525 -7.71 17.40 3.35
CA HIS A 525 -8.27 16.17 2.80
C HIS A 525 -9.66 15.86 3.37
N ARG A 526 -9.82 15.99 4.70
CA ARG A 526 -11.09 15.73 5.40
C ARG A 526 -12.18 16.72 5.04
N ARG A 527 -11.83 18.00 4.83
CA ARG A 527 -12.75 19.01 4.30
C ARG A 527 -13.21 18.68 2.88
N ARG A 528 -12.29 18.27 2.00
CA ARG A 528 -12.63 17.82 0.64
C ARG A 528 -13.62 16.65 0.68
N GLN A 529 -13.38 15.67 1.55
CA GLN A 529 -14.29 14.53 1.72
C GLN A 529 -15.69 14.97 2.20
N GLY A 530 -15.77 15.88 3.18
CA GLY A 530 -17.04 16.47 3.62
C GLY A 530 -17.81 17.13 2.46
N ARG A 531 -17.12 17.96 1.66
CA ARG A 531 -17.71 18.61 0.47
C ARG A 531 -18.19 17.59 -0.56
N THR A 532 -17.41 16.55 -0.84
CA THR A 532 -17.83 15.46 -1.73
C THR A 532 -19.09 14.76 -1.23
N TRP A 533 -19.22 14.51 0.08
CA TRP A 533 -20.41 13.89 0.63
C TRP A 533 -21.64 14.79 0.61
N GLU A 534 -21.48 16.11 0.74
CA GLU A 534 -22.55 17.07 0.54
C GLU A 534 -23.04 17.05 -0.91
N ILE A 535 -22.13 17.13 -1.88
CA ILE A 535 -22.46 17.05 -3.31
C ILE A 535 -23.25 15.79 -3.60
N ILE A 536 -22.75 14.63 -3.18
CA ILE A 536 -23.43 13.34 -3.37
C ILE A 536 -24.83 13.34 -2.72
N GLY A 537 -24.95 13.93 -1.53
CA GLY A 537 -26.22 14.04 -0.81
C GLY A 537 -27.27 14.85 -1.58
N LEU A 538 -26.91 16.06 -2.00
CA LEU A 538 -27.78 16.96 -2.78
C LEU A 538 -28.15 16.33 -4.14
N THR A 539 -27.16 15.79 -4.82
CA THR A 539 -27.34 15.09 -6.10
C THR A 539 -28.35 13.95 -5.97
N ARG A 540 -28.23 13.09 -4.95
CA ARG A 540 -29.19 11.99 -4.71
C ARG A 540 -30.55 12.49 -4.18
N LEU A 541 -30.59 13.62 -3.49
CA LEU A 541 -31.85 14.23 -3.02
C LEU A 541 -32.69 14.73 -4.20
N SER A 542 -32.06 15.24 -5.26
CA SER A 542 -32.75 15.65 -6.48
C SER A 542 -33.53 14.51 -7.16
N LEU A 543 -33.03 13.26 -7.08
CA LEU A 543 -33.76 12.07 -7.53
C LEU A 543 -35.06 11.87 -6.76
N CYS A 544 -35.01 12.05 -5.44
CA CYS A 544 -36.18 11.88 -4.59
C CYS A 544 -37.25 12.93 -4.91
N TYR A 545 -36.85 14.18 -5.15
CA TYR A 545 -37.78 15.22 -5.60
C TYR A 545 -38.34 14.94 -6.99
N SER A 546 -37.51 14.44 -7.92
CA SER A 546 -37.95 14.01 -9.26
C SER A 546 -38.94 12.84 -9.20
N ALA A 547 -38.82 11.95 -8.22
CA ALA A 547 -39.77 10.88 -7.96
C ALA A 547 -41.09 11.37 -7.34
N ARG A 548 -41.04 12.46 -6.56
CA ARG A 548 -42.24 13.16 -6.05
C ARG A 548 -42.92 14.05 -7.11
N ASN A 549 -42.38 14.12 -8.32
CA ASN A 549 -42.77 15.08 -9.37
C ASN A 549 -42.63 16.55 -8.95
N ASP A 550 -41.74 16.84 -8.00
CA ASP A 550 -41.35 18.20 -7.64
C ASP A 550 -40.14 18.63 -8.47
N ASN A 551 -40.40 18.94 -9.75
CA ASN A 551 -39.37 19.23 -10.73
C ASN A 551 -38.56 20.49 -10.38
N ASN A 552 -39.20 21.48 -9.74
CA ASN A 552 -38.51 22.72 -9.35
C ASN A 552 -37.50 22.44 -8.23
N ALA A 553 -37.91 21.76 -7.17
CA ALA A 553 -36.99 21.39 -6.09
C ALA A 553 -35.88 20.45 -6.58
N ALA A 554 -36.19 19.53 -7.50
CA ALA A 554 -35.20 18.65 -8.10
C ALA A 554 -34.11 19.43 -8.88
N ILE A 555 -34.54 20.35 -9.75
CA ILE A 555 -33.63 21.19 -10.55
C ILE A 555 -32.79 22.11 -9.66
N GLU A 556 -33.41 22.78 -8.68
CA GLU A 556 -32.72 23.67 -7.75
C GLU A 556 -31.66 22.91 -6.94
N THR A 557 -32.04 21.79 -6.34
CA THR A 557 -31.13 20.96 -5.53
C THR A 557 -29.95 20.44 -6.36
N ALA A 558 -30.21 19.97 -7.58
CA ALA A 558 -29.16 19.48 -8.48
C ALA A 558 -28.25 20.60 -9.00
N SER A 559 -28.79 21.80 -9.24
CA SER A 559 -28.00 22.98 -9.62
C SER A 559 -27.02 23.38 -8.50
N ILE A 560 -27.49 23.42 -7.24
CA ILE A 560 -26.63 23.69 -6.07
C ILE A 560 -25.51 22.65 -5.99
N ALA A 561 -25.84 21.37 -6.18
CA ALA A 561 -24.84 20.30 -6.19
C ALA A 561 -23.79 20.53 -7.30
N MET A 562 -24.24 20.92 -8.50
CA MET A 562 -23.38 21.20 -9.64
C MET A 562 -22.43 22.38 -9.36
N ASP A 563 -22.92 23.46 -8.77
CA ASP A 563 -22.10 24.62 -8.41
C ASP A 563 -20.98 24.25 -7.42
N LEU A 564 -21.28 23.37 -6.46
CA LEU A 564 -20.29 22.88 -5.51
C LEU A 564 -19.18 22.04 -6.14
N THR A 565 -19.38 21.50 -7.35
CA THR A 565 -18.37 20.70 -8.06
C THR A 565 -17.30 21.52 -8.78
N ALA A 566 -17.40 22.85 -8.84
CA ALA A 566 -16.47 23.71 -9.58
C ALA A 566 -14.98 23.46 -9.27
N ASP A 567 -14.67 23.12 -8.00
CA ASP A 567 -13.30 22.84 -7.53
C ASP A 567 -13.03 21.33 -7.32
N SER A 568 -13.92 20.45 -7.77
CA SER A 568 -13.79 19.00 -7.56
C SER A 568 -12.77 18.41 -8.53
N GLU A 569 -11.75 17.76 -7.98
CA GLU A 569 -10.78 16.95 -8.75
C GLU A 569 -11.35 15.55 -9.10
N ASP A 570 -12.45 15.14 -8.47
CA ASP A 570 -13.10 13.85 -8.74
C ASP A 570 -14.06 13.96 -9.93
N THR A 571 -13.59 13.52 -11.09
CA THR A 571 -14.34 13.54 -12.35
C THR A 571 -15.56 12.62 -12.34
N THR A 572 -15.58 11.59 -11.49
CA THR A 572 -16.74 10.68 -11.36
C THR A 572 -17.86 11.34 -10.59
N VAL A 573 -17.54 12.07 -9.50
CA VAL A 573 -18.54 12.86 -8.76
C VAL A 573 -19.13 13.96 -9.63
N VAL A 574 -18.31 14.63 -10.44
CA VAL A 574 -18.79 15.63 -11.42
C VAL A 574 -19.74 14.97 -12.42
N ALA A 575 -19.34 13.85 -13.04
CA ALA A 575 -20.15 13.13 -14.03
C ALA A 575 -21.50 12.65 -13.45
N VAL A 576 -21.51 12.09 -12.24
CA VAL A 576 -22.76 11.63 -11.60
C VAL A 576 -23.62 12.81 -11.16
N THR A 577 -23.03 13.96 -10.80
CA THR A 577 -23.81 15.17 -10.52
C THR A 577 -24.48 15.71 -11.78
N ARG A 578 -23.75 15.73 -12.90
CA ARG A 578 -24.31 16.07 -14.22
C ARG A 578 -25.42 15.11 -14.66
N LEU A 579 -25.27 13.81 -14.41
CA LEU A 579 -26.30 12.79 -14.68
C LEU A 579 -27.64 13.19 -14.07
N PHE A 580 -27.66 13.38 -12.75
CA PHE A 580 -28.92 13.62 -12.05
C PHE A 580 -29.44 15.04 -12.25
N TYR A 581 -28.57 16.02 -12.47
CA TYR A 581 -28.99 17.34 -12.90
C TYR A 581 -29.66 17.29 -14.27
N GLY A 582 -29.06 16.60 -15.23
CA GLY A 582 -29.65 16.38 -16.55
C GLY A 582 -30.99 15.66 -16.48
N PHE A 583 -31.15 14.63 -15.64
CA PHE A 583 -32.44 13.97 -15.45
C PHE A 583 -33.50 14.90 -14.83
N ALA A 584 -33.15 15.73 -13.85
CA ALA A 584 -34.06 16.71 -13.27
C ALA A 584 -34.52 17.73 -14.33
N LEU A 585 -33.59 18.25 -15.15
CA LEU A 585 -33.87 19.16 -16.27
C LEU A 585 -34.78 18.50 -17.32
N LEU A 586 -34.49 17.25 -17.69
CA LEU A 586 -35.26 16.50 -18.67
C LEU A 586 -36.70 16.29 -18.20
N LYS A 587 -36.91 15.90 -16.93
CA LYS A 587 -38.25 15.81 -16.32
C LYS A 587 -38.96 17.15 -16.23
N GLY A 588 -38.21 18.24 -16.05
CA GLY A 588 -38.72 19.61 -16.12
C GLY A 588 -38.99 20.14 -17.54
N GLY A 589 -38.82 19.32 -18.59
CA GLY A 589 -39.05 19.71 -19.98
C GLY A 589 -37.91 20.51 -20.62
N ARG A 590 -36.76 20.66 -19.96
CA ARG A 590 -35.58 21.43 -20.42
C ARG A 590 -34.58 20.51 -21.13
N ARG A 591 -35.00 19.91 -22.25
CA ARG A 591 -34.24 18.85 -22.96
C ARG A 591 -32.85 19.28 -23.42
N ASP A 592 -32.72 20.47 -24.02
CA ASP A 592 -31.44 20.92 -24.56
C ASP A 592 -30.39 21.13 -23.47
N GLU A 593 -30.82 21.67 -22.32
CA GLU A 593 -29.96 21.84 -21.15
C GLU A 593 -29.59 20.50 -20.52
N ALA A 594 -30.52 19.54 -20.50
CA ALA A 594 -30.23 18.18 -20.06
C ALA A 594 -29.15 17.51 -20.93
N LEU A 595 -29.24 17.65 -22.26
CA LEU A 595 -28.25 17.13 -23.19
C LEU A 595 -26.86 17.75 -22.98
N GLN A 596 -26.77 19.04 -22.64
CA GLN A 596 -25.50 19.67 -22.28
C GLN A 596 -24.88 19.06 -21.02
N GLN A 597 -25.69 18.60 -20.07
CA GLN A 597 -25.18 17.88 -18.89
C GLN A 597 -24.72 16.46 -19.24
N PHE A 598 -25.44 15.77 -20.13
CA PHE A 598 -25.08 14.42 -20.56
C PHE A 598 -23.84 14.38 -21.44
N ASN A 599 -23.61 15.45 -22.21
CA ASN A 599 -22.54 15.54 -23.21
C ASN A 599 -21.59 16.70 -22.87
N PRO A 600 -20.86 16.64 -21.73
CA PRO A 600 -19.91 17.69 -21.39
C PRO A 600 -18.80 17.75 -22.45
N PRO A 601 -18.26 18.94 -22.77
CA PRO A 601 -17.28 19.11 -23.84
C PRO A 601 -15.92 18.46 -23.54
N TYR A 602 -15.61 18.22 -22.26
CA TYR A 602 -14.36 17.61 -21.80
C TYR A 602 -14.60 16.78 -20.54
N GLY A 603 -13.75 15.76 -20.34
CA GLY A 603 -13.69 14.95 -19.12
C GLY A 603 -14.65 13.76 -19.12
N CYS A 604 -14.78 13.13 -17.95
CA CYS A 604 -15.63 11.95 -17.76
C CYS A 604 -17.12 12.29 -17.95
N THR A 605 -17.80 11.61 -18.89
CA THR A 605 -19.24 11.77 -19.12
C THR A 605 -20.07 10.93 -18.13
N PRO A 606 -21.36 11.26 -17.93
CA PRO A 606 -22.28 10.41 -17.18
C PRO A 606 -22.29 8.95 -17.63
N ALA A 607 -22.30 8.68 -18.95
CA ALA A 607 -22.27 7.32 -19.48
C ALA A 607 -20.98 6.57 -19.09
N MET A 608 -19.82 7.22 -19.19
CA MET A 608 -18.55 6.63 -18.73
C MET A 608 -18.55 6.32 -17.24
N ALA A 609 -19.07 7.24 -16.41
CA ALA A 609 -19.12 7.07 -14.96
C ALA A 609 -20.00 5.87 -14.54
N LEU A 610 -21.11 5.62 -15.25
CA LEU A 610 -21.95 4.45 -15.04
C LEU A 610 -21.24 3.15 -15.46
N CYS A 611 -20.56 3.15 -16.61
CA CYS A 611 -19.83 2.00 -17.13
C CYS A 611 -18.61 1.62 -16.28
N LYS A 612 -17.99 2.56 -15.55
CA LYS A 612 -16.88 2.27 -14.62
C LYS A 612 -17.28 1.34 -13.48
N GLU A 613 -18.56 1.31 -13.09
CA GLU A 613 -19.04 0.54 -11.94
C GLU A 613 -20.39 -0.14 -12.25
N PRO A 614 -20.39 -1.25 -12.97
CA PRO A 614 -21.63 -1.89 -13.37
C PRO A 614 -22.50 -2.34 -12.20
N SER A 615 -23.78 -1.97 -12.25
CA SER A 615 -24.84 -2.43 -11.34
C SER A 615 -26.18 -2.41 -12.08
N GLU A 616 -27.20 -3.12 -11.56
CA GLU A 616 -28.54 -3.05 -12.19
C GLU A 616 -29.08 -1.61 -12.16
N GLU A 617 -28.80 -0.86 -11.10
CA GLU A 617 -29.13 0.57 -10.99
C GLU A 617 -28.48 1.39 -12.10
N HIS A 618 -27.16 1.25 -12.30
CA HIS A 618 -26.45 1.99 -13.33
C HIS A 618 -26.86 1.58 -14.75
N ARG A 619 -27.19 0.30 -14.97
CA ARG A 619 -27.74 -0.15 -16.25
C ARG A 619 -29.08 0.53 -16.53
N GLN A 620 -29.91 0.76 -15.52
CA GLN A 620 -31.17 1.49 -15.71
C GLN A 620 -30.91 2.96 -16.07
N TYR A 621 -30.05 3.66 -15.32
CA TYR A 621 -29.70 5.05 -15.65
C TYR A 621 -29.04 5.16 -17.04
N LEU A 622 -28.25 4.18 -17.45
CA LEU A 622 -27.64 4.18 -18.78
C LEU A 622 -28.70 4.05 -19.89
N ARG A 623 -29.73 3.21 -19.71
CA ARG A 623 -30.86 3.15 -20.66
C ARG A 623 -31.56 4.50 -20.76
N ASP A 624 -31.85 5.13 -19.63
CA ASP A 624 -32.53 6.42 -19.59
C ASP A 624 -31.67 7.52 -20.27
N LEU A 625 -30.34 7.49 -20.10
CA LEU A 625 -29.40 8.37 -20.81
C LEU A 625 -29.39 8.13 -22.33
N ILE A 626 -29.37 6.86 -22.76
CA ILE A 626 -29.38 6.48 -24.17
C ILE A 626 -30.66 6.97 -24.83
N ASP A 627 -31.82 6.76 -24.19
CA ASP A 627 -33.11 7.21 -24.70
C ASP A 627 -33.24 8.74 -24.70
N ALA A 628 -32.52 9.43 -23.80
CA ALA A 628 -32.40 10.89 -23.83
C ALA A 628 -31.51 11.41 -24.98
N GLY A 629 -30.69 10.57 -25.60
CA GLY A 629 -29.78 10.94 -26.70
C GLY A 629 -28.39 11.37 -26.25
N ALA A 630 -27.88 10.79 -25.15
CA ALA A 630 -26.49 10.98 -24.73
C ALA A 630 -25.51 10.45 -25.80
N ASP A 631 -24.41 11.18 -26.02
CA ASP A 631 -23.34 10.80 -26.93
C ASP A 631 -22.36 9.85 -26.23
N LEU A 632 -22.29 8.62 -26.74
CA LEU A 632 -21.48 7.54 -26.19
C LEU A 632 -20.07 7.47 -26.81
N ASP A 633 -19.81 8.20 -27.89
CA ASP A 633 -18.54 8.25 -28.61
C ASP A 633 -17.59 9.34 -28.07
N LEU A 634 -18.06 10.17 -27.11
CA LEU A 634 -17.20 11.11 -26.38
C LEU A 634 -16.06 10.37 -25.66
N VAL A 635 -14.92 11.04 -25.53
CA VAL A 635 -13.72 10.51 -24.86
C VAL A 635 -13.30 11.40 -23.68
N ASP A 636 -12.79 10.77 -22.64
CA ASP A 636 -12.23 11.48 -21.48
C ASP A 636 -10.79 11.98 -21.70
N GLU A 637 -10.17 12.52 -20.65
CA GLU A 637 -8.77 12.97 -20.64
C GLU A 637 -7.76 11.86 -20.99
N HIS A 638 -8.14 10.59 -20.85
CA HIS A 638 -7.32 9.43 -21.17
C HIS A 638 -7.63 8.84 -22.55
N GLY A 639 -8.69 9.31 -23.22
CA GLY A 639 -9.09 8.86 -24.55
C GLY A 639 -10.07 7.68 -24.50
N TYR A 640 -10.70 7.43 -23.35
CA TYR A 640 -11.63 6.33 -23.16
C TYR A 640 -13.08 6.78 -23.32
N THR A 641 -13.86 5.96 -24.02
CA THR A 641 -15.31 6.08 -24.24
C THR A 641 -16.10 5.32 -23.18
N ALA A 642 -17.44 5.46 -23.20
CA ALA A 642 -18.32 4.63 -22.36
C ALA A 642 -18.18 3.12 -22.69
N LEU A 643 -17.92 2.77 -23.95
CA LEU A 643 -17.71 1.38 -24.38
C LEU A 643 -16.42 0.81 -23.82
N ASP A 644 -15.34 1.59 -23.83
CA ASP A 644 -14.05 1.17 -23.25
C ASP A 644 -14.22 0.80 -21.78
N TYR A 645 -14.89 1.64 -20.99
CA TYR A 645 -15.16 1.36 -19.59
C TYR A 645 -16.08 0.16 -19.38
N ALA A 646 -17.09 -0.03 -20.23
CA ALA A 646 -17.97 -1.20 -20.16
C ALA A 646 -17.17 -2.51 -20.39
N VAL A 647 -16.31 -2.54 -21.41
CA VAL A 647 -15.42 -3.67 -21.71
C VAL A 647 -14.41 -3.91 -20.58
N TYR A 648 -13.87 -2.85 -19.98
CA TYR A 648 -12.92 -2.94 -18.86
C TYR A 648 -13.56 -3.53 -17.61
N SER A 649 -14.78 -3.09 -17.30
CA SER A 649 -15.53 -3.58 -16.14
C SER A 649 -15.85 -5.07 -16.23
N GLY A 650 -15.80 -5.64 -17.45
CA GLY A 650 -16.06 -7.06 -17.68
C GLY A 650 -17.52 -7.46 -17.46
N ASP A 651 -18.46 -6.50 -17.45
CA ASP A 651 -19.90 -6.76 -17.40
C ASP A 651 -20.50 -6.80 -18.81
N PRO A 652 -20.81 -8.00 -19.36
CA PRO A 652 -21.35 -8.13 -20.71
C PRO A 652 -22.69 -7.43 -20.88
N LYS A 653 -23.49 -7.30 -19.81
CA LYS A 653 -24.79 -6.62 -19.90
C LYS A 653 -24.61 -5.12 -20.10
N MET A 654 -23.63 -4.52 -19.42
CA MET A 654 -23.30 -3.11 -19.60
C MET A 654 -22.76 -2.86 -21.01
N GLU A 655 -21.86 -3.73 -21.50
CA GLU A 655 -21.31 -3.65 -22.85
C GLU A 655 -22.40 -3.71 -23.92
N VAL A 656 -23.33 -4.67 -23.81
CA VAL A 656 -24.46 -4.80 -24.74
C VAL A 656 -25.31 -3.53 -24.76
N LEU A 657 -25.60 -2.91 -23.61
CA LEU A 657 -26.39 -1.68 -23.55
C LEU A 657 -25.70 -0.51 -24.27
N VAL A 658 -24.39 -0.35 -24.09
CA VAL A 658 -23.63 0.71 -24.79
C VAL A 658 -23.66 0.46 -26.30
N LEU A 659 -23.44 -0.78 -26.74
CA LEU A 659 -23.49 -1.14 -28.17
C LEU A 659 -24.88 -0.93 -28.77
N GLU A 660 -25.95 -1.24 -28.04
CA GLU A 660 -27.33 -0.93 -28.45
C GLU A 660 -27.56 0.58 -28.58
N GLY A 661 -27.04 1.39 -27.65
CA GLY A 661 -27.10 2.84 -27.73
C GLY A 661 -26.36 3.39 -28.95
N LEU A 662 -25.16 2.88 -29.24
CA LEU A 662 -24.38 3.27 -30.41
C LEU A 662 -25.09 2.90 -31.72
N ARG A 663 -25.82 1.78 -31.79
CA ARG A 663 -26.63 1.38 -32.95
C ARG A 663 -27.85 2.29 -33.19
N LYS A 664 -28.31 3.05 -32.19
CA LYS A 664 -29.41 4.00 -32.34
C LYS A 664 -28.95 5.32 -33.00
N VAL A 665 -27.65 5.56 -33.10
CA VAL A 665 -27.11 6.80 -33.69
C VAL A 665 -27.34 6.80 -35.21
N ALA A 666 -27.89 7.88 -35.73
CA ALA A 666 -28.15 8.01 -37.16
C ALA A 666 -26.85 7.86 -37.98
N GLY A 667 -26.84 6.92 -38.94
CA GLY A 667 -25.66 6.63 -39.77
C GLY A 667 -24.71 5.57 -39.21
N SER A 668 -25.03 4.91 -38.08
CA SER A 668 -24.24 3.79 -37.58
C SER A 668 -24.35 2.56 -38.50
N THR A 669 -23.24 1.92 -38.83
CA THR A 669 -23.18 0.63 -39.56
C THR A 669 -22.75 -0.50 -38.61
N GLU A 670 -23.17 -1.74 -38.88
CA GLU A 670 -22.77 -2.87 -38.02
C GLU A 670 -21.26 -3.12 -38.09
N GLU A 671 -20.62 -2.91 -39.25
CA GLU A 671 -19.16 -2.97 -39.37
C GLU A 671 -18.48 -1.94 -38.46
N GLY A 672 -19.02 -0.72 -38.38
CA GLY A 672 -18.49 0.33 -37.50
C GLY A 672 -18.70 0.04 -36.01
N ILE A 673 -19.74 -0.70 -35.63
CA ILE A 673 -19.96 -1.15 -34.25
C ILE A 673 -18.98 -2.27 -33.89
N ILE A 674 -18.80 -3.24 -34.78
CA ILE A 674 -17.81 -4.32 -34.60
C ILE A 674 -16.41 -3.74 -34.46
N GLN A 675 -16.07 -2.74 -35.28
CA GLN A 675 -14.77 -2.06 -35.21
C GLN A 675 -14.55 -1.35 -33.86
N ARG A 676 -15.54 -0.59 -33.36
CA ARG A 676 -15.47 0.04 -32.02
C ARG A 676 -15.27 -0.99 -30.91
N GLN A 677 -16.04 -2.08 -30.95
CA GLN A 677 -15.91 -3.16 -29.97
C GLN A 677 -14.52 -3.81 -30.03
N TYR A 678 -14.00 -4.06 -31.23
CA TYR A 678 -12.65 -4.56 -31.44
C TYR A 678 -11.59 -3.62 -30.84
N GLU A 679 -11.71 -2.32 -31.08
CA GLU A 679 -10.80 -1.31 -30.53
C GLU A 679 -10.86 -1.23 -29.01
N SER A 680 -12.05 -1.27 -28.41
CA SER A 680 -12.19 -1.28 -26.94
C SER A 680 -11.56 -2.52 -26.32
N MET A 681 -11.72 -3.70 -26.94
CA MET A 681 -11.01 -4.92 -26.52
C MET A 681 -9.50 -4.80 -26.67
N LEU A 682 -9.03 -4.17 -27.76
CA LEU A 682 -7.60 -3.94 -27.98
C LEU A 682 -7.02 -3.00 -26.92
N ARG A 683 -7.70 -1.88 -26.62
CA ARG A 683 -7.33 -0.94 -25.55
C ARG A 683 -7.32 -1.62 -24.19
N LYS A 684 -8.22 -2.57 -23.93
CA LYS A 684 -8.23 -3.37 -22.69
C LYS A 684 -6.97 -4.20 -22.59
N GLY A 685 -6.63 -4.92 -23.65
CA GLY A 685 -5.42 -5.71 -23.72
C GLY A 685 -4.16 -4.88 -23.52
N TYR A 686 -4.07 -3.69 -24.14
CA TYR A 686 -2.95 -2.78 -23.89
C TYR A 686 -2.84 -2.39 -22.42
N ARG A 687 -3.96 -2.01 -21.78
CA ARG A 687 -3.97 -1.66 -20.36
C ARG A 687 -3.50 -2.82 -19.48
N GLU A 688 -4.09 -4.00 -19.65
CA GLU A 688 -3.74 -5.19 -18.86
C GLU A 688 -2.27 -5.57 -19.09
N LEU A 689 -1.85 -5.76 -20.34
CA LEU A 689 -0.48 -6.16 -20.66
C LEU A 689 0.55 -5.10 -20.23
N PHE A 690 0.33 -3.82 -20.51
CA PHE A 690 1.32 -2.81 -20.15
C PHE A 690 1.34 -2.48 -18.66
N GLN A 691 0.18 -2.17 -18.08
CA GLN A 691 0.12 -1.60 -16.74
C GLN A 691 0.13 -2.68 -15.67
N GLU A 692 -0.54 -3.81 -15.90
CA GLU A 692 -0.71 -4.86 -14.90
C GLU A 692 0.39 -5.93 -15.00
N GLU A 693 0.89 -6.20 -16.22
CA GLU A 693 1.83 -7.30 -16.45
C GLU A 693 3.28 -6.85 -16.64
N LEU A 694 3.55 -5.93 -17.57
CA LEU A 694 4.93 -5.55 -17.94
C LEU A 694 5.51 -4.47 -17.01
N ARG A 695 4.73 -3.48 -16.61
CA ARG A 695 5.19 -2.38 -15.74
C ARG A 695 5.77 -2.84 -14.40
N PRO A 696 5.18 -3.80 -13.65
CA PRO A 696 5.79 -4.30 -12.42
C PRO A 696 7.17 -4.90 -12.64
N VAL A 697 7.37 -5.62 -13.75
CA VAL A 697 8.67 -6.20 -14.10
C VAL A 697 9.69 -5.10 -14.46
N LEU A 698 9.26 -4.05 -15.18
CA LEU A 698 10.08 -2.87 -15.47
C LEU A 698 10.51 -2.12 -14.21
N LEU A 699 9.61 -2.01 -13.20
CA LEU A 699 9.87 -1.33 -11.94
C LEU A 699 10.79 -2.14 -10.99
N ASP A 700 10.73 -3.48 -11.03
CA ASP A 700 11.61 -4.37 -10.24
C ASP A 700 13.09 -4.18 -10.63
N GLY A 701 13.34 -3.96 -11.92
CA GLY A 701 14.68 -3.71 -12.45
C GLY A 701 15.65 -4.89 -12.31
N GLY A 702 16.94 -4.60 -12.54
CA GLY A 702 18.03 -5.58 -12.51
C GLY A 702 18.43 -6.14 -13.89
N HIS A 703 19.57 -6.85 -13.93
CA HIS A 703 20.23 -7.27 -15.17
C HIS A 703 19.37 -8.20 -16.06
N ASN A 704 18.43 -8.98 -15.49
CA ASN A 704 17.60 -9.92 -16.24
C ASN A 704 16.16 -9.41 -16.47
N SER A 705 15.90 -8.11 -16.30
CA SER A 705 14.56 -7.53 -16.43
C SER A 705 13.90 -7.80 -17.78
N ILE A 706 14.66 -7.63 -18.87
CA ILE A 706 14.15 -7.83 -20.22
C ILE A 706 13.77 -9.29 -20.47
N GLU A 707 14.53 -10.23 -19.94
CA GLU A 707 14.19 -11.66 -20.01
C GLU A 707 12.92 -11.97 -19.21
N LYS A 708 12.79 -11.41 -17.99
CA LYS A 708 11.55 -11.51 -17.20
C LYS A 708 10.35 -10.93 -17.97
N LEU A 709 10.50 -9.84 -18.73
CA LEU A 709 9.43 -9.27 -19.56
C LEU A 709 8.97 -10.24 -20.64
N ARG A 710 9.91 -10.86 -21.36
CA ARG A 710 9.60 -11.85 -22.40
C ARG A 710 8.84 -13.03 -21.83
N ILE A 711 9.31 -13.56 -20.70
CA ILE A 711 8.66 -14.66 -19.99
C ILE A 711 7.24 -14.26 -19.58
N ARG A 712 7.07 -13.09 -18.96
CA ARG A 712 5.76 -12.63 -18.46
C ARG A 712 4.76 -12.43 -19.60
N TYR A 713 5.18 -11.76 -20.67
CA TYR A 713 4.35 -11.53 -21.85
C TYR A 713 3.89 -12.86 -22.48
N ALA A 714 4.82 -13.78 -22.72
CA ALA A 714 4.50 -15.08 -23.32
C ALA A 714 3.58 -15.92 -22.43
N GLN A 715 3.78 -15.91 -21.10
CA GLN A 715 2.90 -16.61 -20.15
C GLN A 715 1.48 -16.04 -20.16
N GLU A 716 1.33 -14.72 -20.22
CA GLU A 716 0.01 -14.08 -20.23
C GLU A 716 -0.76 -14.33 -21.54
N LEU A 717 -0.07 -14.32 -22.69
CA LEU A 717 -0.70 -14.73 -23.95
C LEU A 717 -1.09 -16.21 -23.97
N ALA A 718 -0.29 -17.08 -23.35
CA ALA A 718 -0.61 -18.51 -23.26
C ALA A 718 -1.81 -18.79 -22.33
N LYS A 719 -2.00 -17.97 -21.29
CA LYS A 719 -3.07 -18.09 -20.30
C LYS A 719 -4.41 -17.57 -20.80
N ASP A 720 -4.43 -16.52 -21.60
CA ASP A 720 -5.65 -15.88 -22.10
C ASP A 720 -5.74 -15.88 -23.63
N LYS A 721 -6.57 -16.78 -24.15
CA LYS A 721 -6.82 -16.90 -25.59
C LYS A 721 -7.31 -15.60 -26.23
N ARG A 722 -8.09 -14.78 -25.50
CA ARG A 722 -8.58 -13.49 -26.02
C ARG A 722 -7.44 -12.52 -26.27
N LYS A 723 -6.40 -12.55 -25.43
CA LYS A 723 -5.18 -11.75 -25.64
C LYS A 723 -4.39 -12.29 -26.83
N SER A 724 -4.18 -13.61 -26.94
CA SER A 724 -3.47 -14.21 -28.09
C SER A 724 -4.21 -14.05 -29.44
N ASP A 725 -5.53 -13.85 -29.40
CA ASP A 725 -6.32 -13.54 -30.59
C ASP A 725 -6.16 -12.08 -31.05
N LYS A 726 -5.54 -11.21 -30.24
CA LYS A 726 -5.35 -9.77 -30.53
C LYS A 726 -3.90 -9.34 -30.61
N PHE A 727 -3.00 -10.01 -29.90
CA PHE A 727 -1.57 -9.66 -29.85
C PHE A 727 -0.71 -10.85 -30.23
N ASP A 728 0.23 -10.62 -31.13
CA ASP A 728 1.19 -11.63 -31.56
C ASP A 728 2.27 -11.89 -30.50
N GLN A 729 2.90 -13.06 -30.59
CA GLN A 729 4.03 -13.45 -29.76
C GLN A 729 5.32 -12.76 -30.23
N LEU A 730 6.34 -12.75 -29.36
CA LEU A 730 7.65 -12.24 -29.74
C LEU A 730 8.33 -13.19 -30.73
N LYS A 731 8.38 -12.77 -31.99
CA LYS A 731 9.18 -13.40 -33.06
C LYS A 731 10.47 -12.62 -33.28
N PHE A 732 11.54 -13.29 -33.69
CA PHE A 732 12.80 -12.62 -34.00
C PHE A 732 13.62 -13.45 -35.01
N LEU A 733 14.62 -12.83 -35.61
CA LEU A 733 15.52 -13.43 -36.59
C LEU A 733 16.95 -13.39 -36.06
N ARG A 734 17.70 -14.49 -36.14
CA ARG A 734 19.12 -14.46 -35.79
C ARG A 734 19.90 -13.58 -36.77
N TYR A 735 20.74 -12.70 -36.26
CA TYR A 735 21.47 -11.76 -37.11
C TYR A 735 22.38 -12.47 -38.13
N SER A 736 23.01 -13.58 -37.74
CA SER A 736 23.82 -14.39 -38.66
C SER A 736 23.02 -14.97 -39.82
N GLU A 737 21.78 -15.37 -39.58
CA GLU A 737 20.90 -15.94 -40.61
C GLU A 737 20.36 -14.86 -41.54
N PHE A 738 20.06 -13.67 -41.00
CA PHE A 738 19.72 -12.49 -41.80
C PHE A 738 20.83 -12.15 -42.80
N VAL A 739 22.09 -12.10 -42.34
CA VAL A 739 23.25 -11.81 -43.20
C VAL A 739 23.44 -12.89 -44.26
N GLN A 740 23.21 -14.16 -43.92
CA GLN A 740 23.30 -15.27 -44.88
C GLN A 740 22.17 -15.24 -45.92
N PHE A 741 20.97 -14.78 -45.54
CA PHE A 741 19.82 -14.71 -46.42
C PHE A 741 19.98 -13.66 -47.54
N GLY A 742 20.73 -12.58 -47.30
CA GLY A 742 21.20 -11.68 -48.35
C GLY A 742 20.20 -10.64 -48.86
N LYS A 743 18.98 -10.59 -48.29
CA LYS A 743 17.92 -9.62 -48.63
C LYS A 743 16.96 -9.44 -47.45
N PHE A 744 16.01 -8.52 -47.56
CA PHE A 744 14.96 -8.34 -46.55
C PHE A 744 13.96 -9.53 -46.54
N PRO A 745 13.84 -10.32 -45.45
CA PRO A 745 12.95 -11.48 -45.40
C PRO A 745 11.49 -11.07 -45.15
N ARG A 746 10.56 -11.75 -45.84
CA ARG A 746 9.11 -11.66 -45.63
C ARG A 746 8.68 -12.68 -44.57
N SER A 747 7.53 -12.45 -43.93
CA SER A 747 7.00 -13.33 -42.88
C SER A 747 6.76 -14.79 -43.28
N ASP A 748 6.60 -15.10 -44.57
CA ASP A 748 6.42 -16.45 -45.11
C ASP A 748 7.73 -17.12 -45.56
N ASP A 749 8.87 -16.41 -45.54
CA ASP A 749 10.20 -16.99 -45.81
C ASP A 749 10.65 -17.97 -44.69
N SER A 750 9.87 -18.12 -43.62
CA SER A 750 10.09 -19.06 -42.51
C SER A 750 11.43 -18.91 -41.79
N MET A 751 11.93 -17.67 -41.73
CA MET A 751 13.22 -17.31 -41.13
C MET A 751 13.12 -16.92 -39.64
N THR A 752 11.92 -16.71 -39.10
CA THR A 752 11.75 -16.20 -37.74
C THR A 752 11.55 -17.31 -36.71
N GLU A 753 12.17 -17.18 -35.56
CA GLU A 753 11.91 -17.97 -34.35
C GLU A 753 10.87 -17.29 -33.47
N THR A 754 10.09 -18.06 -32.70
CA THR A 754 9.13 -17.53 -31.72
C THR A 754 9.63 -17.80 -30.30
N PHE A 755 9.69 -16.76 -29.47
CA PHE A 755 10.13 -16.87 -28.08
C PHE A 755 9.23 -17.81 -27.28
N THR A 756 9.83 -18.83 -26.65
CA THR A 756 9.12 -19.78 -25.78
C THR A 756 9.79 -19.84 -24.39
N PRO A 757 9.07 -19.57 -23.28
CA PRO A 757 9.64 -19.64 -21.93
C PRO A 757 10.26 -21.01 -21.61
N GLY A 758 11.47 -21.01 -21.06
CA GLY A 758 12.17 -22.24 -20.64
C GLY A 758 12.95 -22.97 -21.74
N CYS A 759 12.96 -22.46 -22.98
CA CYS A 759 13.83 -22.96 -24.03
C CYS A 759 15.25 -22.40 -23.87
N GLU A 760 16.27 -23.26 -23.73
CA GLU A 760 17.68 -22.84 -23.60
C GLU A 760 18.17 -21.99 -24.80
N HIS A 761 17.60 -22.21 -25.99
CA HIS A 761 17.95 -21.49 -27.21
C HIS A 761 17.49 -20.02 -27.23
N SER A 762 16.54 -19.62 -26.37
CA SER A 762 15.95 -18.27 -26.33
C SER A 762 16.28 -17.49 -25.05
N ALA A 763 16.81 -18.17 -24.03
CA ALA A 763 17.29 -17.51 -22.80
C ALA A 763 18.42 -16.54 -23.16
N GLY A 764 18.54 -15.39 -22.47
CA GLY A 764 19.66 -14.45 -22.59
C GLY A 764 20.02 -13.90 -23.99
N GLU A 765 19.10 -13.90 -24.96
CA GLU A 765 19.33 -13.31 -26.29
C GLU A 765 19.30 -11.78 -26.26
N TYR A 766 20.21 -11.13 -27.00
CA TYR A 766 20.19 -9.69 -27.21
C TYR A 766 19.38 -9.38 -28.48
N ILE A 767 18.22 -8.74 -28.33
CA ILE A 767 17.31 -8.46 -29.46
C ILE A 767 17.32 -6.97 -29.78
N VAL A 768 17.62 -6.64 -31.04
CA VAL A 768 17.58 -5.28 -31.57
C VAL A 768 16.28 -5.05 -32.35
N PHE A 769 15.45 -4.13 -31.90
CA PHE A 769 14.31 -3.64 -32.67
C PHE A 769 14.79 -2.66 -33.72
N VAL A 770 14.58 -2.97 -35.00
CA VAL A 770 14.95 -2.04 -36.07
C VAL A 770 13.70 -1.31 -36.53
N SER A 771 13.71 0.02 -36.35
CA SER A 771 12.64 0.90 -36.83
C SER A 771 13.05 1.56 -38.13
N TYR A 772 12.21 1.45 -39.17
CA TYR A 772 12.51 1.97 -40.51
C TYR A 772 11.26 2.35 -41.30
N ARG A 773 11.47 3.07 -42.40
CA ARG A 773 10.44 3.39 -43.40
C ARG A 773 10.48 2.40 -44.56
N TRP A 774 9.32 2.09 -45.13
CA TRP A 774 9.26 1.39 -46.41
C TRP A 774 9.67 2.33 -47.56
N LEU A 775 10.69 1.95 -48.32
CA LEU A 775 11.14 2.73 -49.48
C LEU A 775 10.09 2.65 -50.59
N LYS A 776 9.51 3.79 -51.00
CA LYS A 776 8.57 3.84 -52.12
C LYS A 776 9.32 3.70 -53.43
N VAL A 777 9.45 2.48 -53.94
CA VAL A 777 9.96 2.26 -55.30
C VAL A 777 8.80 2.39 -56.29
N ALA A 778 9.00 3.12 -57.39
CA ALA A 778 8.02 3.22 -58.45
C ALA A 778 7.64 1.81 -58.94
N ASN A 779 6.36 1.45 -58.81
CA ASN A 779 5.72 0.21 -59.26
C ASN A 779 5.92 -1.07 -58.42
N VAL A 780 6.51 -0.99 -57.21
CA VAL A 780 6.52 -2.13 -56.26
C VAL A 780 6.15 -1.61 -54.86
N THR A 781 4.93 -1.92 -54.40
CA THR A 781 4.43 -1.56 -53.06
C THR A 781 4.49 -2.73 -52.06
N THR A 782 5.14 -3.85 -52.42
CA THR A 782 5.05 -5.12 -51.69
C THR A 782 6.29 -5.45 -50.85
N SER A 783 7.30 -4.58 -50.80
CA SER A 783 8.56 -4.77 -50.07
C SER A 783 8.97 -3.47 -49.36
N PRO A 784 9.53 -3.53 -48.15
CA PRO A 784 10.10 -2.37 -47.47
C PRO A 784 11.43 -1.89 -48.09
N ASP A 785 12.09 -2.77 -48.85
CA ASP A 785 13.41 -2.54 -49.46
C ASP A 785 13.33 -2.34 -50.98
N ASP A 786 14.34 -1.67 -51.54
CA ASP A 786 14.46 -1.41 -52.96
C ASP A 786 15.26 -2.47 -53.72
N GLN A 787 15.37 -2.32 -55.05
CA GLN A 787 16.10 -3.27 -55.92
C GLN A 787 17.61 -3.34 -55.61
N ASN A 788 18.15 -2.37 -54.86
CA ASN A 788 19.55 -2.29 -54.48
C ASN A 788 19.81 -2.81 -53.06
N ASN A 789 18.79 -3.39 -52.39
CA ASN A 789 18.88 -3.85 -51.01
C ASN A 789 19.32 -2.72 -50.05
N THR A 790 18.88 -1.48 -50.29
CA THR A 790 19.30 -0.31 -49.51
C THR A 790 18.99 -0.47 -48.02
N GLN A 791 17.78 -0.87 -47.63
CA GLN A 791 17.42 -1.06 -46.22
C GLN A 791 18.15 -2.24 -45.60
N TYR A 792 18.28 -3.36 -46.31
CA TYR A 792 19.06 -4.51 -45.85
C TYR A 792 20.50 -4.11 -45.50
N ASN A 793 21.16 -3.38 -46.41
CA ASN A 793 22.52 -2.89 -46.18
C ASN A 793 22.60 -1.88 -45.03
N ARG A 794 21.58 -1.03 -44.86
CA ARG A 794 21.51 -0.10 -43.73
C ARG A 794 21.35 -0.81 -42.39
N VAL A 795 20.56 -1.88 -42.32
CA VAL A 795 20.42 -2.71 -41.11
C VAL A 795 21.77 -3.34 -40.74
N ILE A 796 22.46 -3.95 -41.70
CA ILE A 796 23.80 -4.54 -41.47
C ILE A 796 24.76 -3.49 -40.92
N ALA A 797 24.90 -2.35 -41.61
CA ALA A 797 25.82 -1.29 -41.21
C ALA A 797 25.50 -0.77 -39.80
N ALA A 798 24.22 -0.64 -39.45
CA ALA A 798 23.82 -0.20 -38.12
C ALA A 798 24.14 -1.26 -37.04
N VAL A 799 23.82 -2.53 -37.29
CA VAL A 799 24.07 -3.60 -36.32
C VAL A 799 25.57 -3.85 -36.12
N GLU A 800 26.37 -3.83 -37.19
CA GLU A 800 27.83 -3.92 -37.08
C GLU A 800 28.42 -2.75 -36.29
N ARG A 801 27.89 -1.53 -36.50
CA ARG A 801 28.32 -0.37 -35.72
C ARG A 801 27.91 -0.48 -34.25
N LEU A 802 26.74 -1.04 -33.95
CA LEU A 802 26.29 -1.29 -32.59
C LEU A 802 27.23 -2.28 -31.88
N LEU A 803 27.62 -3.38 -32.55
CA LEU A 803 28.58 -4.35 -32.03
C LEU A 803 29.97 -3.73 -31.76
N GLN A 804 30.39 -2.76 -32.57
CA GLN A 804 31.63 -2.01 -32.31
C GLN A 804 31.53 -1.10 -31.08
N LEU A 805 30.34 -0.52 -30.82
CA LEU A 805 30.10 0.35 -29.67
C LEU A 805 29.92 -0.44 -28.37
N HIS A 806 29.42 -1.68 -28.45
CA HIS A 806 29.15 -2.56 -27.32
C HIS A 806 29.83 -3.93 -27.48
N PRO A 807 31.14 -4.03 -27.21
CA PRO A 807 31.90 -5.27 -27.35
C PRO A 807 31.44 -6.42 -26.41
N ASP A 808 30.62 -6.11 -25.42
CA ASP A 808 30.00 -7.04 -24.49
C ASP A 808 28.83 -7.83 -25.09
N ILE A 809 28.26 -7.36 -26.22
CA ILE A 809 27.22 -8.10 -26.94
C ILE A 809 27.84 -9.29 -27.65
N ASN A 810 27.41 -10.50 -27.29
CA ASN A 810 27.84 -11.72 -27.97
C ASN A 810 27.18 -11.84 -29.36
N PRO A 811 27.92 -11.79 -30.48
CA PRO A 811 27.35 -11.85 -31.83
C PRO A 811 26.58 -13.14 -32.13
N SER A 812 26.91 -14.26 -31.48
CA SER A 812 26.19 -15.53 -31.69
C SER A 812 24.83 -15.60 -31.00
N ARG A 813 24.54 -14.65 -30.10
CA ARG A 813 23.27 -14.54 -29.38
C ARG A 813 22.53 -13.23 -29.70
N LEU A 814 22.88 -12.63 -30.84
CA LEU A 814 22.27 -11.41 -31.36
C LEU A 814 21.16 -11.76 -32.35
N SER A 815 19.97 -11.22 -32.06
CA SER A 815 18.80 -11.32 -32.92
C SER A 815 18.27 -9.93 -33.27
N ILE A 816 17.55 -9.84 -34.38
CA ILE A 816 16.88 -8.61 -34.82
C ILE A 816 15.38 -8.83 -34.93
N TRP A 817 14.64 -7.77 -34.67
CA TRP A 817 13.20 -7.69 -34.92
C TRP A 817 12.95 -6.74 -36.09
N LEU A 818 12.25 -7.23 -37.12
CA LEU A 818 11.89 -6.51 -38.34
C LEU A 818 10.40 -6.67 -38.59
N ASP A 819 9.66 -5.57 -38.85
CA ASP A 819 8.21 -5.65 -39.02
C ASP A 819 7.80 -6.57 -40.18
N TYR A 820 8.49 -6.50 -41.31
CA TYR A 820 8.19 -7.26 -42.51
C TYR A 820 8.43 -8.78 -42.37
N ALA A 821 9.36 -9.16 -41.48
CA ALA A 821 9.68 -10.56 -41.21
C ALA A 821 8.87 -11.12 -40.04
N CYS A 822 8.67 -10.32 -38.99
CA CYS A 822 8.09 -10.78 -37.73
C CYS A 822 6.56 -10.60 -37.66
N VAL A 823 5.97 -9.73 -38.48
CA VAL A 823 4.52 -9.55 -38.57
C VAL A 823 3.99 -10.32 -39.77
N ASP A 824 2.92 -11.09 -39.59
CA ASP A 824 2.24 -11.77 -40.70
C ASP A 824 1.73 -10.74 -41.72
N GLN A 825 2.30 -10.75 -42.93
CA GLN A 825 1.95 -9.79 -43.97
C GLN A 825 0.58 -10.08 -44.62
N GLU A 826 0.01 -11.26 -44.42
CA GLU A 826 -1.34 -11.60 -44.89
C GLU A 826 -2.42 -11.22 -43.86
N ASP A 827 -2.08 -11.25 -42.56
CA ASP A 827 -2.94 -10.79 -41.45
C ASP A 827 -2.15 -9.95 -40.42
N PRO A 828 -1.84 -8.67 -40.74
CA PRO A 828 -0.93 -7.86 -39.93
C PRO A 828 -1.54 -7.37 -38.61
N ALA A 829 -2.85 -7.53 -38.40
CA ALA A 829 -3.57 -6.89 -37.32
C ALA A 829 -2.99 -7.22 -35.94
N LYS A 830 -2.67 -8.49 -35.67
CA LYS A 830 -2.11 -8.94 -34.39
C LYS A 830 -0.68 -8.46 -34.15
N GLY A 831 0.14 -8.44 -35.21
CA GLY A 831 1.53 -8.01 -35.12
C GLY A 831 1.63 -6.50 -34.94
N VAL A 832 0.86 -5.72 -35.69
CA VAL A 832 0.75 -4.26 -35.54
C VAL A 832 0.25 -3.90 -34.14
N ALA A 833 -0.77 -4.61 -33.64
CA ALA A 833 -1.25 -4.45 -32.28
C ALA A 833 -0.16 -4.72 -31.24
N ALA A 834 0.70 -5.73 -31.45
CA ALA A 834 1.73 -6.13 -30.50
C ALA A 834 2.99 -5.22 -30.49
N LEU A 835 3.23 -4.41 -31.52
CA LEU A 835 4.47 -3.62 -31.68
C LEU A 835 4.96 -2.93 -30.40
N PRO A 836 4.09 -2.23 -29.65
CA PRO A 836 4.56 -1.51 -28.46
C PRO A 836 5.08 -2.47 -27.36
N MET A 837 4.46 -3.64 -27.19
CA MET A 837 4.88 -4.65 -26.21
C MET A 837 6.12 -5.41 -26.69
N ILE A 838 6.25 -5.60 -28.00
CA ILE A 838 7.42 -6.21 -28.62
C ILE A 838 8.65 -5.32 -28.45
N LEU A 839 8.53 -4.03 -28.73
CA LEU A 839 9.60 -3.06 -28.51
C LEU A 839 10.07 -3.06 -27.05
N ALA A 840 9.13 -3.13 -26.10
CA ALA A 840 9.47 -3.21 -24.67
C ALA A 840 10.26 -4.48 -24.29
N GLN A 841 10.19 -5.55 -25.08
CA GLN A 841 10.91 -6.81 -24.90
C GLN A 841 12.30 -6.84 -25.59
N CYS A 842 12.64 -5.81 -26.38
CA CYS A 842 13.94 -5.69 -27.04
C CYS A 842 14.96 -4.99 -26.15
N ASN A 843 16.25 -5.29 -26.33
CA ASN A 843 17.36 -4.69 -25.59
C ASN A 843 17.70 -3.29 -26.09
N ALA A 844 17.67 -3.13 -27.42
CA ALA A 844 17.98 -1.88 -28.07
C ALA A 844 16.98 -1.59 -29.19
N VAL A 845 16.77 -0.31 -29.46
CA VAL A 845 16.08 0.18 -30.65
C VAL A 845 17.08 0.90 -31.54
N VAL A 846 17.09 0.57 -32.82
CA VAL A 846 17.89 1.23 -33.85
C VAL A 846 16.94 1.82 -34.89
N SER A 847 16.86 3.15 -34.93
CA SER A 847 16.05 3.90 -35.88
C SER A 847 16.87 4.25 -37.12
N LEU A 848 16.44 3.76 -38.29
CA LEU A 848 17.04 4.08 -39.59
C LEU A 848 16.45 5.39 -40.13
N VAL A 849 16.95 6.52 -39.63
CA VAL A 849 16.39 7.85 -39.88
C VAL A 849 16.70 8.32 -41.30
N ASP A 850 15.68 8.89 -41.96
CA ASP A 850 15.78 9.67 -43.19
C ASP A 850 14.93 10.94 -43.05
N ASP A 851 14.89 11.80 -44.08
CA ASP A 851 14.20 13.10 -44.03
C ASP A 851 12.69 12.98 -43.77
N GLU A 852 12.08 11.82 -44.03
CA GLU A 852 10.64 11.59 -43.84
C GLU A 852 10.32 10.79 -42.56
N TYR A 853 11.31 10.19 -41.90
CA TYR A 853 11.12 9.24 -40.81
C TYR A 853 10.21 9.79 -39.69
N TYR A 854 10.53 10.96 -39.13
CA TYR A 854 9.75 11.58 -38.06
C TYR A 854 8.42 12.19 -38.52
N THR A 855 8.13 12.20 -39.81
CA THR A 855 6.82 12.64 -40.30
C THR A 855 5.76 11.55 -40.15
N ARG A 856 6.16 10.28 -39.96
CA ARG A 856 5.26 9.12 -39.87
C ARG A 856 4.82 8.86 -38.43
N ALA A 857 3.53 8.57 -38.27
CA ALA A 857 2.94 8.31 -36.96
C ALA A 857 3.52 7.05 -36.29
N TRP A 858 3.53 5.90 -36.96
CA TRP A 858 4.00 4.63 -36.38
C TRP A 858 5.47 4.68 -35.92
N CYS A 859 6.37 5.22 -36.75
CA CYS A 859 7.77 5.43 -36.36
C CYS A 859 7.89 6.38 -35.16
N SER A 860 7.05 7.42 -35.10
CA SER A 860 7.01 8.35 -33.97
C SER A 860 6.51 7.67 -32.68
N VAL A 861 5.58 6.72 -32.75
CA VAL A 861 5.14 5.91 -31.59
C VAL A 861 6.30 5.07 -31.05
N GLU A 862 7.06 4.41 -31.92
CA GLU A 862 8.23 3.62 -31.52
C GLU A 862 9.29 4.49 -30.82
N VAL A 863 9.55 5.68 -31.34
CA VAL A 863 10.47 6.65 -30.71
C VAL A 863 9.96 7.09 -29.33
N MET A 864 8.68 7.46 -29.20
CA MET A 864 8.12 7.85 -27.90
C MET A 864 8.16 6.70 -26.89
N MET A 865 7.90 5.48 -27.34
CA MET A 865 7.97 4.29 -26.50
C MET A 865 9.38 4.07 -25.97
N VAL A 866 10.40 4.07 -26.84
CA VAL A 866 11.78 3.87 -26.39
C VAL A 866 12.31 5.05 -25.55
N GLN A 867 11.94 6.29 -25.89
CA GLN A 867 12.25 7.45 -25.05
C GLN A 867 11.69 7.26 -23.64
N THR A 868 10.44 6.80 -23.52
CA THR A 868 9.80 6.59 -22.22
C THR A 868 10.47 5.45 -21.44
N LEU A 869 10.71 4.32 -22.09
CA LEU A 869 11.34 3.15 -21.48
C LEU A 869 12.76 3.46 -21.00
N LYS A 870 13.58 4.08 -21.86
CA LYS A 870 14.96 4.47 -21.55
C LYS A 870 15.01 5.49 -20.41
N ARG A 871 14.15 6.52 -20.44
CA ARG A 871 14.13 7.57 -19.41
C ARG A 871 13.67 7.05 -18.05
N SER A 872 12.70 6.14 -18.03
CA SER A 872 12.03 5.72 -16.79
C SER A 872 12.70 4.54 -16.10
N TYR A 873 13.28 3.62 -16.88
CA TYR A 873 13.75 2.32 -16.39
C TYR A 873 15.24 2.07 -16.64
N TYR A 874 15.87 2.81 -17.56
CA TYR A 874 17.29 2.65 -17.91
C TYR A 874 17.69 1.24 -18.39
N LEU A 875 16.72 0.46 -18.87
CA LEU A 875 16.93 -0.92 -19.34
C LEU A 875 17.17 -1.01 -20.86
N HIS A 876 16.75 0.01 -21.61
CA HIS A 876 16.73 0.00 -23.07
C HIS A 876 17.75 0.97 -23.66
N GLU A 877 18.41 0.56 -24.73
CA GLU A 877 19.25 1.44 -25.54
C GLU A 877 18.52 1.97 -26.77
N TRP A 878 18.90 3.16 -27.23
CA TRP A 878 18.31 3.76 -28.44
C TRP A 878 19.37 4.51 -29.24
N TYR A 879 19.46 4.13 -30.52
CA TYR A 879 20.37 4.71 -31.50
C TYR A 879 19.63 5.13 -32.76
N GLU A 880 20.15 6.18 -33.40
CA GLU A 880 19.75 6.61 -34.72
C GLU A 880 20.89 6.42 -35.70
N GLN A 881 20.60 5.79 -36.84
CA GLN A 881 21.49 5.79 -37.97
C GLN A 881 21.25 7.07 -38.78
N THR A 882 22.22 7.98 -38.76
CA THR A 882 22.17 9.26 -39.47
C THR A 882 23.32 9.42 -40.44
N ARG A 883 23.17 10.36 -41.38
CA ARG A 883 24.14 10.70 -42.41
C ARG A 883 24.66 12.13 -42.22
N GLU A 884 25.93 12.38 -42.51
CA GLU A 884 26.46 13.74 -42.74
C GLU A 884 26.25 14.14 -44.22
N ASP A 885 25.71 15.33 -44.46
CA ASP A 885 25.10 15.81 -45.72
C ASP A 885 25.77 15.37 -47.05
N GLY A 886 24.92 14.94 -48.01
CA GLY A 886 25.21 14.99 -49.46
C GLY A 886 25.57 13.68 -50.19
N ASP A 887 26.17 12.68 -49.54
CA ASP A 887 26.69 11.48 -50.22
C ASP A 887 25.81 10.23 -50.07
N GLN A 888 25.79 9.34 -51.07
CA GLN A 888 25.02 8.09 -51.05
C GLN A 888 25.83 6.86 -50.59
N GLU A 889 27.09 7.02 -50.19
CA GLU A 889 27.93 5.91 -49.76
C GLU A 889 27.54 5.38 -48.37
N LEU A 890 27.37 4.05 -48.27
CA LEU A 890 27.09 3.32 -47.02
C LEU A 890 28.15 3.56 -45.92
N SER A 891 29.39 3.88 -46.30
CA SER A 891 30.53 4.15 -45.40
C SER A 891 30.38 5.39 -44.52
N LYS A 892 29.44 6.30 -44.85
CA LYS A 892 29.22 7.57 -44.13
C LYS A 892 28.03 7.56 -43.16
N TRP A 893 27.32 6.44 -43.04
CA TRP A 893 26.24 6.29 -42.05
C TRP A 893 26.83 6.02 -40.68
N THR A 894 26.46 6.84 -39.70
CA THR A 894 26.94 6.72 -38.31
C THR A 894 25.79 6.43 -37.36
N LEU A 895 26.05 5.66 -36.31
CA LEU A 895 25.13 5.56 -35.17
C LEU A 895 25.43 6.65 -34.14
N ARG A 896 24.40 7.38 -33.75
CA ARG A 896 24.43 8.30 -32.60
C ARG A 896 23.34 7.91 -31.59
N PRO A 897 23.50 8.23 -30.29
CA PRO A 897 22.40 8.11 -29.33
C PRO A 897 21.19 8.91 -29.82
N GLY A 898 19.99 8.33 -29.68
CA GLY A 898 18.77 9.02 -30.09
C GLY A 898 18.46 10.26 -29.23
N PRO A 899 17.84 11.31 -29.79
CA PRO A 899 17.57 12.57 -29.11
C PRO A 899 16.48 12.39 -28.04
N MET A 900 16.89 12.40 -26.76
CA MET A 900 15.98 12.21 -25.63
C MET A 900 15.08 13.43 -25.34
N ASP A 901 15.45 14.62 -25.83
CA ASP A 901 14.72 15.88 -25.59
C ASP A 901 13.76 16.25 -26.74
N MET A 902 13.70 15.43 -27.80
CA MET A 902 12.82 15.67 -28.93
C MET A 902 11.36 15.48 -28.52
N VAL A 903 10.56 16.55 -28.63
CA VAL A 903 9.12 16.52 -28.40
C VAL A 903 8.40 16.05 -29.67
N ILE A 904 7.69 14.93 -29.56
CA ILE A 904 6.85 14.38 -30.62
C ILE A 904 5.39 14.73 -30.33
N THR A 905 4.76 15.46 -31.25
CA THR A 905 3.31 15.67 -31.28
C THR A 905 2.70 14.73 -32.30
N MET A 906 1.93 13.75 -31.86
CA MET A 906 1.36 12.74 -32.76
C MET A 906 0.25 13.27 -33.66
N ALA A 907 -0.49 14.30 -33.22
CA ALA A 907 -1.57 14.91 -33.98
C ALA A 907 -1.11 15.41 -35.36
N ASP A 908 0.14 15.84 -35.50
CA ASP A 908 0.70 16.42 -36.72
C ASP A 908 1.34 15.40 -37.66
N LYS A 909 1.34 14.11 -37.28
CA LYS A 909 2.02 13.05 -38.03
C LYS A 909 1.14 12.49 -39.16
N ARG A 910 1.81 12.04 -40.22
CA ARG A 910 1.22 11.37 -41.38
C ARG A 910 0.92 9.92 -41.03
N VAL A 911 -0.31 9.48 -41.30
CA VAL A 911 -0.75 8.09 -41.25
C VAL A 911 -0.98 7.59 -42.66
N THR A 912 -0.76 6.29 -42.90
CA THR A 912 -1.04 5.68 -44.22
C THR A 912 -2.54 5.53 -44.43
N LEU A 913 -3.26 5.14 -43.38
CA LEU A 913 -4.72 5.04 -43.32
C LEU A 913 -5.20 5.97 -42.20
N GLU A 914 -6.20 6.81 -42.45
CA GLU A 914 -6.67 7.76 -41.42
C GLU A 914 -7.28 7.07 -40.19
N GLU A 915 -7.78 5.85 -40.36
CA GLU A 915 -8.27 5.00 -39.27
C GLU A 915 -7.18 4.71 -38.20
N ASP A 916 -5.89 4.77 -38.55
CA ASP A 916 -4.78 4.56 -37.62
C ASP A 916 -4.48 5.79 -36.74
N ARG A 917 -5.03 6.97 -37.05
CA ARG A 917 -4.78 8.18 -36.26
C ARG A 917 -5.28 8.02 -34.83
N ALA A 918 -6.49 7.49 -34.63
CA ALA A 918 -7.04 7.25 -33.30
C ALA A 918 -6.17 6.25 -32.50
N LYS A 919 -5.68 5.19 -33.16
CA LYS A 919 -4.81 4.18 -32.55
C LYS A 919 -3.48 4.78 -32.12
N THR A 920 -2.83 5.55 -33.00
CA THR A 920 -1.52 6.16 -32.72
C THR A 920 -1.59 7.25 -31.63
N LEU A 921 -2.67 8.04 -31.59
CA LEU A 921 -2.95 8.97 -30.48
C LEU A 921 -3.23 8.24 -29.15
N PHE A 922 -3.92 7.10 -29.20
CA PHE A 922 -4.10 6.27 -28.01
C PHE A 922 -2.77 5.73 -27.48
N LEU A 923 -1.93 5.19 -28.37
CA LEU A 923 -0.61 4.66 -28.03
C LEU A 923 0.34 5.75 -27.48
N GLU A 924 0.26 6.99 -27.98
CA GLU A 924 0.95 8.13 -27.38
C GLU A 924 0.63 8.29 -25.88
N ARG A 925 -0.67 8.23 -25.53
CA ARG A 925 -1.11 8.35 -24.14
C ARG A 925 -0.64 7.17 -23.30
N GLN A 926 -0.75 5.95 -23.83
CA GLN A 926 -0.28 4.75 -23.11
C GLN A 926 1.23 4.74 -22.90
N ALA A 927 2.00 5.17 -23.90
CA ALA A 927 3.45 5.32 -23.80
C ALA A 927 3.81 6.29 -22.66
N ARG A 928 3.16 7.44 -22.57
CA ARG A 928 3.37 8.39 -21.47
C ARG A 928 3.02 7.80 -20.10
N LEU A 929 1.94 7.01 -20.01
CA LEU A 929 1.52 6.36 -18.75
C LEU A 929 2.47 5.25 -18.29
N LEU A 930 3.21 4.62 -19.21
CA LEU A 930 4.28 3.68 -18.88
C LEU A 930 5.48 4.35 -18.22
N GLY A 931 5.63 5.68 -18.33
CA GLY A 931 6.72 6.39 -17.69
C GLY A 931 6.58 6.46 -16.17
N THR A 932 7.70 6.53 -15.46
CA THR A 932 7.74 7.00 -14.08
C THR A 932 7.86 8.52 -14.10
N THR A 933 7.00 9.21 -13.35
CA THR A 933 7.07 10.67 -13.16
C THR A 933 8.23 11.06 -12.27
#